data_AF-A0A3T1DA55-F1
#
_entry.id   AF-A0A3T1DA55-F1
#
_cell.length_a   1.000
_cell.length_b   1.000
_cell.length_c   1.000
_cell.angle_alpha   90.00
_cell.angle_beta   90.00
_cell.angle_gamma   90.00
#
_symmetry.space_group_name_H-M   'P 1'
#
loop_
_entity.id
_entity.type
_entity.pdbx_description
1 polymer ?
#
loop_
_entity_poly.entity_id
_entity_poly.type
_entity_poly.pdbx_seq_one_letter_code
_entity_poly.pdbx_strand_id
1 'polypeptide(L)'
;MTHSHIKYSKMVALILSFILAFSSIVAVFSESKASAAISPVGPTNLRVTDVSAHTVTLEWDPIPGVNDYWVWNSNNGYVTWASGSTKEVGGLTAETEYSFFIGQDGVQAAVITPEQKSNLVTFTTLPEDPEAYPTPPLTPPHNLRIADITDSTVSLSWGSSPDATGYDIYVNNGWASGTWDNAATTYTYTAPFVAGSVYTFMVGAQRSVNGLTDVSSNSNKVSITWGQLAAPKDLQVVTATRTSASLGWAPTPGATSYDIFINSEKVGSSESNHYVATGLTEGQSYLVKVVANNSVWTSPSSSEITVVPGSQYTIITYYTSWSINETGRNFKPSDIDVSQITHINYAFSDICWRGYGTGGVPCQSSNVPLQNRYVFDGEMIVGDPEVDLNNFAALNQISQQNPHLKLMVSVGGWSWSKNFSNMAATEETRRAFTNSVVKFLREYGLDGLDIDWEYPVEGGDAGNSRKPEDKENFLLLVKMIREALDAAGSEDGSYYLLTIAAGQSDAFVNNADLQHSSQYLDFINMMAYDYSGSWESLAHHNAPLYYDDKHPKDFALRNNIAAAITSFLDGGVPSYKLVMGIPFYGKGWRGCPEGGQYETCEGGEALPGQFGTWESQIFDFSAIENNYLNKDGNVRYWNEASKVPYLYNSTTKDFISYDDQQTIMYKASYIKSLDLAGAMSWEISGDRNRTLSTQLLNDLPINGVKNPSAIAAPTNLAIDTASTNSIFVKWTASSHTTGYDVFVNQKWVGYTTESQFLVPSLAASTEYKIYVVAVNKGENDLITGVSVASNVIKATTATPQSSYVIIPPPADTTLLGDPAATKIKTTSTTNGDKTSVSLSTAEAIKSIEDSTSTKFQIVVGTKRKKLETTISKQVIQAIAKKGKNAVLSIVTNEAEQNIPISALTLGNDITDIIITIQAPEQDVTDKINNKAKSTGAKSLLSPLEVKIVAVDSGKVQTAITISGASYVSTLFKLNKKDIDIDRATGVIYIPETNEYRHVPTLFTINSDGTVTAQLKGHANGIYTIIETKFDFPDVIAEWYKKDITLATSSLIVSGTSEQEFGVNQEITRAEFVSIIVKALGIAPTADSSTFKDVGGKTEFATEVEAAVKSGLIKGRSSDKFDPDGSITRQELAAILENVMKYNGVTSQADPAILKTYKDQAKVSSFAKAALALMVDQQIIVGVTPTKLDPLSNVTKAQAIVTVMRMLRILNLSN
;
A
#
# COMPACT_ATOMS: atom_id res chain seq x y z
N MET A 1 81.92 1.65 26.16
CA MET A 1 81.93 0.19 25.93
C MET A 1 80.57 -0.14 25.32
N THR A 2 80.49 -0.19 23.98
CA THR A 2 80.21 -1.41 23.15
C THR A 2 78.71 -1.78 23.18
N HIS A 3 77.90 -1.76 22.10
CA HIS A 3 78.08 -2.07 20.68
C HIS A 3 76.92 -1.51 19.79
N SER A 4 77.22 -1.42 18.47
CA SER A 4 76.34 -1.51 17.28
C SER A 4 75.25 -0.47 16.99
N HIS A 5 75.52 0.47 16.07
CA HIS A 5 74.58 0.97 15.05
C HIS A 5 75.32 1.82 13.99
N ILE A 6 76.04 1.20 13.05
CA ILE A 6 76.45 1.86 11.79
C ILE A 6 76.50 0.84 10.66
N LYS A 7 75.44 0.81 9.84
CA LYS A 7 75.46 0.50 8.40
C LYS A 7 74.09 0.89 7.85
N TYR A 8 73.92 2.15 7.41
CA TYR A 8 72.97 2.59 6.36
C TYR A 8 73.12 4.11 6.08
N SER A 9 74.36 4.60 5.94
CA SER A 9 74.64 6.00 5.56
C SER A 9 75.50 6.12 4.28
N LYS A 10 75.22 5.28 3.28
CA LYS A 10 75.82 5.40 1.93
C LYS A 10 74.85 5.15 0.76
N MET A 11 73.54 5.14 1.00
CA MET A 11 72.52 4.96 -0.06
C MET A 11 71.54 6.16 -0.18
N VAL A 12 71.84 7.28 0.49
CA VAL A 12 70.99 8.49 0.51
C VAL A 12 71.58 9.64 -0.34
N ALA A 13 72.79 9.50 -0.88
CA ALA A 13 73.44 10.55 -1.68
C ALA A 13 73.22 10.45 -3.20
N LEU A 14 72.44 9.49 -3.72
CA LEU A 14 72.24 9.31 -5.17
C LEU A 14 70.82 9.59 -5.68
N ILE A 15 69.86 9.91 -4.80
CA ILE A 15 68.43 10.07 -5.19
C ILE A 15 67.96 11.54 -5.18
N LEU A 16 68.73 12.47 -4.61
CA LEU A 16 68.35 13.90 -4.55
C LEU A 16 68.72 14.73 -5.79
N SER A 17 69.29 14.14 -6.83
CA SER A 17 69.75 14.88 -8.04
C SER A 17 68.86 14.71 -9.28
N PHE A 18 67.68 14.10 -9.16
CA PHE A 18 66.80 13.82 -10.31
C PHE A 18 65.46 14.59 -10.31
N ILE A 19 65.20 15.49 -9.35
CA ILE A 19 63.89 16.16 -9.18
C ILE A 19 63.94 17.66 -9.56
N LEU A 20 64.75 18.09 -10.55
CA LEU A 20 64.80 19.52 -10.93
C LEU A 20 65.30 19.76 -12.36
N ALA A 21 64.77 19.04 -13.35
CA ALA A 21 64.78 19.46 -14.76
C ALA A 21 63.88 18.51 -15.56
N PHE A 22 62.68 18.94 -15.92
CA PHE A 22 62.01 18.67 -17.22
C PHE A 22 60.57 19.19 -17.12
N SER A 23 60.47 20.52 -17.01
CA SER A 23 59.29 21.26 -17.45
C SER A 23 59.42 21.54 -18.95
N SER A 24 58.33 21.27 -19.68
CA SER A 24 57.95 21.86 -20.97
C SER A 24 58.28 21.08 -22.27
N ILE A 25 57.19 20.60 -22.88
CA ILE A 25 56.84 20.65 -24.34
C ILE A 25 56.77 19.30 -25.11
N VAL A 26 55.49 18.86 -25.24
CA VAL A 26 54.76 18.41 -26.45
C VAL A 26 54.60 16.90 -26.75
N ALA A 27 53.36 16.45 -26.49
CA ALA A 27 52.41 15.67 -27.32
C ALA A 27 52.94 14.44 -28.10
N VAL A 28 52.32 13.26 -28.09
CA VAL A 28 50.89 12.91 -28.21
C VAL A 28 50.66 11.54 -27.55
N PHE A 29 49.40 11.29 -27.16
CA PHE A 29 48.82 10.07 -26.55
C PHE A 29 48.75 10.04 -25.02
N SER A 30 47.88 10.91 -24.49
CA SER A 30 47.01 10.51 -23.38
C SER A 30 45.57 10.81 -23.79
N GLU A 31 44.87 9.80 -24.29
CA GLU A 31 43.41 9.77 -24.11
C GLU A 31 43.18 9.49 -22.63
N SER A 32 42.70 10.51 -21.92
CA SER A 32 42.17 10.38 -20.58
C SER A 32 41.01 9.38 -20.60
N LYS A 33 41.10 8.28 -19.84
CA LYS A 33 39.88 7.63 -19.33
C LYS A 33 39.17 8.68 -18.47
N ALA A 34 38.08 9.24 -19.00
CA ALA A 34 37.14 10.01 -18.20
C ALA A 34 36.73 9.17 -16.98
N SER A 35 36.74 9.75 -15.77
CA SER A 35 36.05 9.12 -14.65
C SER A 35 34.60 8.96 -15.06
N ALA A 36 34.09 7.74 -15.08
CA ALA A 36 32.67 7.50 -15.29
C ALA A 36 31.88 8.34 -14.29
N ALA A 37 30.87 9.09 -14.76
CA ALA A 37 29.98 9.80 -13.87
C ALA A 37 29.35 8.78 -12.90
N ILE A 38 29.36 9.10 -11.60
CA ILE A 38 28.70 8.27 -10.59
C ILE A 38 27.20 8.29 -10.91
N SER A 39 26.60 7.11 -11.07
CA SER A 39 25.17 6.99 -11.34
C SER A 39 24.36 7.53 -10.16
N PRO A 40 23.25 8.26 -10.40
CA PRO A 40 22.35 8.67 -9.33
C PRO A 40 21.57 7.49 -8.74
N VAL A 41 21.57 6.32 -9.40
CA VAL A 41 20.90 5.10 -8.97
C VAL A 41 21.84 3.89 -8.98
N GLY A 42 21.63 2.97 -8.04
CA GLY A 42 22.42 1.77 -7.83
C GLY A 42 21.98 0.60 -8.71
N PRO A 43 22.74 -0.52 -8.67
CA PRO A 43 22.26 -1.78 -9.22
C PRO A 43 21.02 -2.24 -8.45
N THR A 44 20.05 -2.83 -9.12
CA THR A 44 18.78 -3.24 -8.50
C THR A 44 18.65 -4.76 -8.44
N ASN A 45 17.69 -5.28 -7.67
CA ASN A 45 17.33 -6.70 -7.69
C ASN A 45 18.52 -7.64 -7.40
N LEU A 46 19.35 -7.27 -6.42
CA LEU A 46 20.36 -8.17 -5.88
C LEU A 46 19.65 -9.38 -5.28
N ARG A 47 20.09 -10.58 -5.66
CA ARG A 47 19.54 -11.85 -5.19
C ARG A 47 20.64 -12.89 -5.02
N VAL A 48 20.38 -13.84 -4.14
CA VAL A 48 21.18 -15.05 -3.99
C VAL A 48 20.61 -16.11 -4.91
N THR A 49 21.47 -16.73 -5.72
CA THR A 49 21.09 -17.76 -6.70
C THR A 49 21.61 -19.14 -6.34
N ASP A 50 22.69 -19.22 -5.56
CA ASP A 50 23.25 -20.47 -5.06
C ASP A 50 24.04 -20.21 -3.76
N VAL A 51 24.08 -21.19 -2.87
CA VAL A 51 24.81 -21.12 -1.59
C VAL A 51 25.45 -22.47 -1.31
N SER A 52 26.73 -22.48 -0.93
CA SER A 52 27.43 -23.65 -0.41
C SER A 52 27.89 -23.42 1.03
N ALA A 53 28.67 -24.35 1.60
CA ALA A 53 29.30 -24.17 2.91
C ALA A 53 30.29 -22.99 2.93
N HIS A 54 30.88 -22.64 1.78
CA HIS A 54 31.95 -21.64 1.72
C HIS A 54 31.78 -20.58 0.63
N THR A 55 30.68 -20.64 -0.12
CA THR A 55 30.44 -19.73 -1.24
C THR A 55 28.98 -19.28 -1.29
N VAL A 56 28.75 -18.11 -1.90
CA VAL A 56 27.43 -17.67 -2.38
C VAL A 56 27.57 -17.15 -3.80
N THR A 57 26.55 -17.38 -4.63
CA THR A 57 26.44 -16.75 -5.95
C THR A 57 25.39 -15.65 -5.91
N LEU A 58 25.85 -14.42 -6.12
CA LEU A 58 25.03 -13.22 -6.21
C LEU A 58 24.71 -12.89 -7.67
N GLU A 59 23.52 -12.40 -7.93
CA GLU A 59 23.11 -11.84 -9.23
C GLU A 59 22.34 -10.53 -9.00
N TRP A 60 22.49 -9.54 -9.88
CA TRP A 60 21.78 -8.27 -9.80
C TRP A 60 21.48 -7.71 -11.19
N ASP A 61 20.59 -6.72 -11.28
CA ASP A 61 20.36 -5.97 -12.51
C ASP A 61 21.40 -4.83 -12.61
N PRO A 62 22.23 -4.79 -13.67
CA PRO A 62 23.31 -3.83 -13.79
C PRO A 62 22.81 -2.43 -14.15
N ILE A 63 23.48 -1.40 -13.64
CA ILE A 63 23.30 -0.01 -14.08
C ILE A 63 23.71 0.10 -15.57
N PRO A 64 22.86 0.65 -16.46
CA PRO A 64 23.20 0.82 -17.87
C PRO A 64 24.51 1.59 -18.08
N GLY A 65 25.47 0.97 -18.78
CA GLY A 65 26.77 1.58 -19.08
C GLY A 65 27.84 1.43 -17.97
N VAL A 66 27.51 0.79 -16.85
CA VAL A 66 28.47 0.40 -15.80
C VAL A 66 28.75 -1.10 -15.94
N ASN A 67 30.02 -1.48 -15.95
CA ASN A 67 30.42 -2.89 -16.07
C ASN A 67 31.07 -3.45 -14.81
N ASP A 68 31.48 -2.60 -13.86
CA ASP A 68 32.25 -3.02 -12.70
C ASP A 68 31.56 -2.55 -11.41
N TYR A 69 31.54 -3.43 -10.42
CA TYR A 69 30.83 -3.25 -9.16
C TYR A 69 31.66 -3.72 -7.96
N TRP A 70 31.40 -3.12 -6.80
CA TRP A 70 31.92 -3.57 -5.51
C TRP A 70 30.83 -4.25 -4.71
N VAL A 71 31.19 -5.39 -4.11
CA VAL A 71 30.38 -6.14 -3.15
C VAL A 71 30.81 -5.72 -1.76
N TRP A 72 29.84 -5.28 -0.98
CA TRP A 72 30.02 -4.80 0.38
C TRP A 72 29.22 -5.67 1.34
N ASN A 73 29.69 -5.81 2.58
CA ASN A 73 28.87 -6.37 3.65
C ASN A 73 27.96 -5.31 4.29
N SER A 74 27.00 -5.74 5.10
CA SER A 74 26.07 -4.87 5.82
C SER A 74 26.76 -3.79 6.67
N ASN A 75 27.99 -4.04 7.12
CA ASN A 75 28.81 -3.10 7.90
C ASN A 75 29.66 -2.16 7.03
N ASN A 76 29.34 -2.00 5.74
CA ASN A 76 30.10 -1.21 4.76
C ASN A 76 31.57 -1.68 4.57
N GLY A 77 31.88 -2.91 4.98
CA GLY A 77 33.17 -3.55 4.75
C GLY A 77 33.28 -4.08 3.33
N TYR A 78 34.37 -3.77 2.64
CA TYR A 78 34.63 -4.27 1.29
C TYR A 78 34.84 -5.79 1.32
N VAL A 79 34.10 -6.52 0.47
CA VAL A 79 34.20 -7.98 0.38
C VAL A 79 35.00 -8.38 -0.87
N THR A 80 34.53 -7.96 -2.05
CA THR A 80 35.16 -8.26 -3.34
C THR A 80 34.68 -7.28 -4.40
N TRP A 81 35.27 -7.33 -5.60
CA TRP A 81 34.74 -6.69 -6.79
C TRP A 81 34.18 -7.72 -7.79
N ALA A 82 33.35 -7.26 -8.71
CA ALA A 82 32.75 -8.03 -9.78
C ALA A 82 32.75 -7.25 -11.09
N SER A 83 32.91 -7.96 -12.20
CA SER A 83 32.68 -7.43 -13.55
C SER A 83 31.44 -8.11 -14.13
N GLY A 84 30.47 -7.34 -14.59
CA GLY A 84 29.15 -7.82 -14.98
C GLY A 84 28.15 -7.87 -13.83
N SER A 85 27.11 -8.69 -13.98
CA SER A 85 25.91 -8.69 -13.15
C SER A 85 25.78 -9.91 -12.23
N THR A 86 26.87 -10.66 -12.04
CA THR A 86 26.92 -11.85 -11.18
C THR A 86 28.28 -11.99 -10.52
N LYS A 87 28.30 -12.55 -9.30
CA LYS A 87 29.53 -12.80 -8.55
C LYS A 87 29.37 -13.97 -7.60
N GLU A 88 30.26 -14.95 -7.72
CA GLU A 88 30.52 -15.91 -6.65
C GLU A 88 31.47 -15.28 -5.61
N VAL A 89 31.03 -15.23 -4.35
CA VAL A 89 31.81 -14.79 -3.20
C VAL A 89 32.21 -16.04 -2.41
N GLY A 90 33.51 -16.31 -2.33
CA GLY A 90 34.06 -17.46 -1.59
C GLY A 90 34.77 -17.07 -0.30
N GLY A 91 35.25 -18.08 0.43
CA GLY A 91 35.95 -17.89 1.71
C GLY A 91 35.00 -17.62 2.88
N LEU A 92 33.73 -18.00 2.71
CA LEU A 92 32.73 -17.93 3.76
C LEU A 92 32.91 -19.12 4.71
N THR A 93 32.52 -18.92 5.96
CA THR A 93 32.48 -19.98 6.98
C THR A 93 31.15 -20.71 6.84
N ALA A 94 31.14 -22.04 7.00
CA ALA A 94 29.91 -22.82 7.05
C ALA A 94 28.97 -22.32 8.15
N GLU A 95 27.67 -22.48 7.94
CA GLU A 95 26.62 -22.14 8.92
C GLU A 95 26.69 -20.71 9.48
N THR A 96 27.20 -19.79 8.67
CA THR A 96 27.40 -18.40 9.06
C THR A 96 26.51 -17.52 8.19
N GLU A 97 25.78 -16.62 8.83
CA GLU A 97 24.96 -15.65 8.13
C GLU A 97 25.83 -14.51 7.59
N TYR A 98 25.57 -14.14 6.35
CA TYR A 98 26.21 -13.02 5.66
C TYR A 98 25.15 -12.15 5.02
N SER A 99 25.39 -10.84 5.05
CA SER A 99 24.56 -9.87 4.36
C SER A 99 25.40 -9.03 3.41
N PHE A 100 25.01 -8.95 2.14
CA PHE A 100 25.73 -8.23 1.10
C PHE A 100 24.86 -7.21 0.35
N PHE A 101 25.48 -6.12 -0.10
CA PHE A 101 24.90 -5.18 -1.07
C PHE A 101 25.94 -4.84 -2.15
N ILE A 102 25.46 -4.34 -3.31
CA ILE A 102 26.29 -3.97 -4.45
C ILE A 102 26.30 -2.45 -4.62
N GLY A 103 27.48 -1.89 -4.93
CA GLY A 103 27.66 -0.49 -5.34
C GLY A 103 28.47 -0.39 -6.63
N GLN A 104 28.37 0.74 -7.33
CA GLN A 104 29.20 1.03 -8.50
C GLN A 104 30.70 1.04 -8.13
N ASP A 105 31.55 0.49 -8.99
CA ASP A 105 33.01 0.54 -8.82
C ASP A 105 33.51 1.99 -8.64
N GLY A 106 34.46 2.18 -7.72
CA GLY A 106 35.05 3.47 -7.42
C GLY A 106 34.28 4.35 -6.43
N VAL A 107 33.11 3.92 -5.92
CA VAL A 107 32.36 4.65 -4.88
C VAL A 107 32.45 3.92 -3.54
N GLN A 108 33.05 4.55 -2.52
CA GLN A 108 33.20 3.93 -1.19
C GLN A 108 31.85 3.84 -0.47
N ALA A 109 31.57 2.72 0.21
CA ALA A 109 30.29 2.49 0.90
C ALA A 109 29.86 3.61 1.87
N ALA A 110 30.81 4.30 2.50
CA ALA A 110 30.53 5.43 3.40
C ALA A 110 29.95 6.68 2.68
N VAL A 111 30.08 6.76 1.36
CA VAL A 111 29.59 7.89 0.54
C VAL A 111 28.54 7.46 -0.51
N ILE A 112 28.17 6.17 -0.57
CA ILE A 112 27.08 5.68 -1.41
C ILE A 112 25.75 6.06 -0.74
N THR A 113 24.89 6.81 -1.44
CA THR A 113 23.53 7.15 -0.94
C THR A 113 22.62 5.91 -0.97
N PRO A 114 21.51 5.88 -0.22
CA PRO A 114 20.58 4.74 -0.25
C PRO A 114 20.12 4.37 -1.67
N GLU A 115 19.91 5.35 -2.53
CA GLU A 115 19.46 5.17 -3.92
C GLU A 115 20.56 4.56 -4.81
N GLN A 116 21.83 4.66 -4.39
CA GLN A 116 23.00 4.14 -5.09
C GLN A 116 23.42 2.75 -4.62
N LYS A 117 22.83 2.24 -3.55
CA LYS A 117 22.99 0.85 -3.09
C LYS A 117 21.96 -0.04 -3.78
N SER A 118 22.31 -1.30 -4.01
CA SER A 118 21.29 -2.33 -4.20
C SER A 118 20.52 -2.59 -2.89
N ASN A 119 19.44 -3.35 -2.98
CA ASN A 119 18.88 -4.01 -1.80
C ASN A 119 19.96 -4.88 -1.12
N LEU A 120 19.83 -5.05 0.19
CA LEU A 120 20.63 -5.99 0.97
C LEU A 120 20.08 -7.40 0.73
N VAL A 121 20.96 -8.38 0.55
CA VAL A 121 20.60 -9.80 0.61
C VAL A 121 21.28 -10.44 1.80
N THR A 122 20.51 -11.19 2.58
CA THR A 122 21.00 -11.95 3.73
C THR A 122 20.78 -13.43 3.47
N PHE A 123 21.80 -14.24 3.74
CA PHE A 123 21.75 -15.69 3.58
C PHE A 123 22.67 -16.37 4.61
N THR A 124 22.39 -17.62 4.92
CA THR A 124 23.25 -18.46 5.77
C THR A 124 23.92 -19.49 4.87
N THR A 125 25.25 -19.62 4.96
CA THR A 125 25.99 -20.69 4.28
C THR A 125 25.52 -22.06 4.74
N LEU A 126 25.69 -23.06 3.87
CA LEU A 126 25.31 -24.43 4.18
C LEU A 126 26.25 -25.04 5.25
N PRO A 127 25.84 -26.14 5.90
CA PRO A 127 26.70 -26.90 6.81
C PRO A 127 27.92 -27.49 6.10
N GLU A 128 29.01 -27.64 6.86
CA GLU A 128 30.24 -28.31 6.41
C GLU A 128 29.95 -29.79 6.05
N ASP A 129 29.11 -30.43 6.86
CA ASP A 129 28.60 -31.78 6.67
C ASP A 129 27.10 -31.72 6.37
N PRO A 130 26.68 -31.91 5.11
CA PRO A 130 25.26 -31.92 4.72
C PRO A 130 24.43 -33.00 5.43
N GLU A 131 25.07 -34.06 5.96
CA GLU A 131 24.40 -35.14 6.69
C GLU A 131 24.06 -34.75 8.15
N ALA A 132 24.58 -33.62 8.65
CA ALA A 132 24.32 -33.15 10.01
C ALA A 132 22.83 -32.82 10.26
N TYR A 133 22.08 -32.50 9.21
CA TYR A 133 20.65 -32.19 9.26
C TYR A 133 19.87 -33.13 8.33
N PRO A 134 19.08 -34.08 8.87
CA PRO A 134 18.22 -34.95 8.09
C PRO A 134 17.31 -34.20 7.12
N THR A 135 17.21 -34.71 5.88
CA THR A 135 16.24 -34.21 4.90
C THR A 135 14.82 -34.32 5.46
N PRO A 136 13.99 -33.26 5.35
CA PRO A 136 12.60 -33.33 5.79
C PRO A 136 11.82 -34.40 5.01
N PRO A 137 10.87 -35.09 5.67
CA PRO A 137 9.97 -36.01 4.98
C PRO A 137 9.10 -35.25 3.96
N LEU A 138 8.57 -35.96 2.96
CA LEU A 138 7.61 -35.37 2.02
C LEU A 138 6.43 -34.78 2.81
N THR A 139 6.08 -33.54 2.50
CA THR A 139 5.09 -32.80 3.28
C THR A 139 3.69 -33.33 2.97
N PRO A 140 2.81 -33.55 3.97
CA PRO A 140 1.43 -33.91 3.71
C PRO A 140 0.68 -32.80 2.95
N PRO A 141 -0.31 -33.15 2.10
CA PRO A 141 -1.27 -32.18 1.58
C PRO A 141 -2.02 -31.51 2.73
N HIS A 142 -2.28 -30.21 2.61
CA HIS A 142 -2.97 -29.45 3.66
C HIS A 142 -4.41 -29.11 3.26
N ASN A 143 -5.23 -28.72 4.23
CA ASN A 143 -6.58 -28.21 4.01
C ASN A 143 -7.47 -29.13 3.15
N LEU A 144 -7.43 -30.44 3.42
CA LEU A 144 -8.39 -31.36 2.83
C LEU A 144 -9.79 -31.00 3.32
N ARG A 145 -10.69 -30.75 2.37
CA ARG A 145 -12.11 -30.48 2.62
C ARG A 145 -12.97 -31.12 1.55
N ILE A 146 -14.26 -31.20 1.84
CA ILE A 146 -15.27 -31.53 0.83
C ILE A 146 -15.69 -30.24 0.14
N ALA A 147 -15.51 -30.18 -1.18
CA ALA A 147 -15.87 -29.04 -2.01
C ALA A 147 -17.33 -29.10 -2.50
N ASP A 148 -17.86 -30.31 -2.72
CA ASP A 148 -19.25 -30.51 -3.12
C ASP A 148 -19.72 -31.94 -2.78
N ILE A 149 -21.04 -32.10 -2.60
CA ILE A 149 -21.69 -33.38 -2.37
C ILE A 149 -22.92 -33.46 -3.26
N THR A 150 -23.09 -34.54 -4.02
CA THR A 150 -24.34 -34.82 -4.74
C THR A 150 -25.09 -35.99 -4.11
N ASP A 151 -26.17 -36.44 -4.75
CA ASP A 151 -26.90 -37.66 -4.35
C ASP A 151 -26.07 -38.95 -4.45
N SER A 152 -24.89 -38.91 -5.07
CA SER A 152 -24.09 -40.10 -5.41
C SER A 152 -22.57 -39.87 -5.43
N THR A 153 -22.10 -38.64 -5.18
CA THR A 153 -20.67 -38.30 -5.24
C THR A 153 -20.24 -37.38 -4.11
N VAL A 154 -18.95 -37.45 -3.76
CA VAL A 154 -18.26 -36.51 -2.86
C VAL A 154 -17.05 -35.96 -3.60
N SER A 155 -16.99 -34.65 -3.78
CA SER A 155 -15.85 -33.95 -4.37
C SER A 155 -14.93 -33.44 -3.27
N LEU A 156 -13.69 -33.90 -3.26
CA LEU A 156 -12.63 -33.51 -2.34
C LEU A 156 -11.77 -32.42 -2.96
N SER A 157 -11.25 -31.51 -2.13
CA SER A 157 -10.24 -30.51 -2.51
C SER A 157 -9.22 -30.37 -1.38
N TRP A 158 -7.95 -30.24 -1.74
CA TRP A 158 -6.85 -29.99 -0.82
C TRP A 158 -5.86 -28.98 -1.44
N GLY A 159 -4.88 -28.52 -0.66
CA GLY A 159 -3.77 -27.73 -1.19
C GLY A 159 -2.62 -28.61 -1.66
N SER A 160 -1.85 -28.12 -2.64
CA SER A 160 -0.70 -28.85 -3.19
C SER A 160 0.32 -29.22 -2.11
N SER A 161 1.22 -30.16 -2.40
CA SER A 161 2.38 -30.46 -1.57
C SER A 161 3.68 -30.22 -2.37
N PRO A 162 4.67 -29.51 -1.80
CA PRO A 162 5.97 -29.35 -2.43
C PRO A 162 6.65 -30.70 -2.67
N ASP A 163 7.40 -30.81 -3.77
CA ASP A 163 8.05 -32.03 -4.27
C ASP A 163 7.14 -33.24 -4.57
N ALA A 164 5.82 -33.12 -4.38
CA ALA A 164 4.89 -34.17 -4.75
C ALA A 164 4.79 -34.30 -6.27
N THR A 165 4.65 -35.53 -6.74
CA THR A 165 4.36 -35.85 -8.15
C THR A 165 2.95 -36.40 -8.35
N GLY A 166 2.16 -36.47 -7.27
CA GLY A 166 0.80 -36.99 -7.27
C GLY A 166 0.30 -37.23 -5.85
N TYR A 167 -0.91 -37.77 -5.74
CA TYR A 167 -1.59 -37.96 -4.45
C TYR A 167 -2.26 -39.33 -4.36
N ASP A 168 -2.22 -39.95 -3.18
CA ASP A 168 -3.01 -41.13 -2.84
C ASP A 168 -4.28 -40.72 -2.09
N ILE A 169 -5.42 -41.22 -2.52
CA ILE A 169 -6.73 -40.96 -1.92
C ILE A 169 -7.12 -42.16 -1.08
N TYR A 170 -7.40 -41.91 0.20
CA TYR A 170 -7.83 -42.91 1.16
C TYR A 170 -9.29 -42.69 1.56
N VAL A 171 -10.09 -43.76 1.54
CA VAL A 171 -11.48 -43.78 2.00
C VAL A 171 -11.63 -44.87 3.06
N ASN A 172 -12.18 -44.53 4.23
CA ASN A 172 -12.32 -45.45 5.36
C ASN A 172 -11.01 -46.15 5.75
N ASN A 173 -9.90 -45.39 5.70
CA ASN A 173 -8.51 -45.83 5.91
C ASN A 173 -7.99 -46.85 4.88
N GLY A 174 -8.75 -47.21 3.85
CA GLY A 174 -8.29 -48.01 2.72
C GLY A 174 -7.86 -47.12 1.56
N TRP A 175 -6.81 -47.52 0.84
CA TRP A 175 -6.46 -46.88 -0.42
C TRP A 175 -7.60 -47.06 -1.43
N ALA A 176 -8.08 -45.96 -2.00
CA ALA A 176 -9.19 -45.94 -2.94
C ALA A 176 -8.73 -45.64 -4.37
N SER A 177 -7.83 -44.69 -4.55
CA SER A 177 -7.31 -44.27 -5.86
C SER A 177 -6.05 -43.41 -5.68
N GLY A 178 -5.44 -42.98 -6.79
CA GLY A 178 -4.35 -42.01 -6.79
C GLY A 178 -4.36 -41.09 -8.01
N THR A 179 -3.65 -39.98 -7.92
CA THR A 179 -3.31 -39.09 -9.03
C THR A 179 -1.80 -39.12 -9.28
N TRP A 180 -1.39 -38.85 -10.52
CA TRP A 180 0.02 -38.78 -10.95
C TRP A 180 0.35 -37.41 -11.54
N ASP A 181 -0.27 -36.37 -10.96
CA ASP A 181 -0.06 -34.98 -11.30
C ASP A 181 -0.17 -34.15 -10.02
N ASN A 182 0.87 -33.35 -9.72
CA ASN A 182 0.88 -32.48 -8.55
C ASN A 182 -0.19 -31.37 -8.64
N ALA A 183 -0.60 -30.98 -9.86
CA ALA A 183 -1.66 -30.01 -10.06
C ALA A 183 -3.07 -30.58 -9.77
N ALA A 184 -3.20 -31.91 -9.66
CA ALA A 184 -4.48 -32.56 -9.40
C ALA A 184 -4.83 -32.53 -7.91
N THR A 185 -5.26 -31.35 -7.42
CA THR A 185 -5.62 -31.09 -6.02
C THR A 185 -7.11 -31.27 -5.71
N THR A 186 -7.83 -31.97 -6.59
CA THR A 186 -9.23 -32.33 -6.40
C THR A 186 -9.49 -33.77 -6.84
N TYR A 187 -10.50 -34.40 -6.23
CA TYR A 187 -10.91 -35.77 -6.59
C TYR A 187 -12.38 -36.01 -6.27
N THR A 188 -13.14 -36.55 -7.23
CA THR A 188 -14.53 -36.93 -7.02
C THR A 188 -14.62 -38.43 -6.76
N TYR A 189 -15.04 -38.80 -5.55
CA TYR A 189 -15.30 -40.18 -5.16
C TYR A 189 -16.76 -40.54 -5.42
N THR A 190 -16.98 -41.69 -6.08
CA THR A 190 -18.30 -42.24 -6.38
C THR A 190 -18.40 -43.64 -5.79
N ALA A 191 -19.43 -43.88 -4.99
CA ALA A 191 -19.69 -45.18 -4.38
C ALA A 191 -21.19 -45.34 -4.10
N PRO A 192 -21.69 -46.58 -3.90
CA PRO A 192 -23.03 -46.79 -3.38
C PRO A 192 -23.07 -46.39 -1.89
N PHE A 193 -23.26 -45.09 -1.63
CA PHE A 193 -23.32 -44.58 -0.27
C PHE A 193 -24.56 -45.09 0.48
N VAL A 194 -24.34 -45.55 1.70
CA VAL A 194 -25.38 -46.04 2.62
C VAL A 194 -25.74 -44.92 3.61
N ALA A 195 -27.01 -44.50 3.60
CA ALA A 195 -27.53 -43.49 4.54
C ALA A 195 -27.26 -43.88 6.01
N GLY A 196 -26.80 -42.91 6.80
CA GLY A 196 -26.42 -43.09 8.20
C GLY A 196 -25.03 -43.72 8.42
N SER A 197 -24.32 -44.14 7.37
CA SER A 197 -22.94 -44.63 7.51
C SER A 197 -21.93 -43.48 7.49
N VAL A 198 -20.86 -43.62 8.27
CA VAL A 198 -19.75 -42.66 8.31
C VAL A 198 -18.73 -42.99 7.23
N TYR A 199 -18.30 -41.97 6.50
CA TYR A 199 -17.22 -42.05 5.51
C TYR A 199 -16.09 -41.11 5.92
N THR A 200 -14.87 -41.63 5.93
CA THR A 200 -13.66 -40.85 6.22
C THR A 200 -12.80 -40.70 4.96
N PHE A 201 -12.25 -39.51 4.75
CA PHE A 201 -11.40 -39.17 3.62
C PHE A 201 -10.07 -38.59 4.10
N MET A 202 -8.98 -39.03 3.49
CA MET A 202 -7.63 -38.51 3.70
C MET A 202 -6.87 -38.55 2.38
N VAL A 203 -5.84 -37.70 2.25
CA VAL A 203 -4.97 -37.67 1.08
C VAL A 203 -3.51 -37.70 1.51
N GLY A 204 -2.71 -38.58 0.91
CA GLY A 204 -1.25 -38.59 1.05
C GLY A 204 -0.60 -38.03 -0.21
N ALA A 205 0.49 -37.28 -0.08
CA ALA A 205 1.34 -36.91 -1.21
C ALA A 205 2.28 -38.08 -1.55
N GLN A 206 2.62 -38.24 -2.83
CA GLN A 206 3.59 -39.23 -3.28
C GLN A 206 4.63 -38.59 -4.22
N ARG A 207 5.87 -39.05 -4.14
CA ARG A 207 6.94 -38.72 -5.10
C ARG A 207 7.70 -39.98 -5.52
N SER A 208 8.24 -39.98 -6.75
CA SER A 208 9.13 -41.05 -7.21
C SER A 208 10.58 -40.69 -6.95
N VAL A 209 11.26 -41.45 -6.09
CA VAL A 209 12.70 -41.30 -5.80
C VAL A 209 13.39 -42.60 -6.18
N ASN A 210 14.29 -42.55 -7.17
CA ASN A 210 15.07 -43.72 -7.63
C ASN A 210 14.21 -44.95 -8.01
N GLY A 211 13.00 -44.74 -8.52
CA GLY A 211 12.08 -45.82 -8.89
C GLY A 211 11.31 -46.44 -7.72
N LEU A 212 11.47 -45.91 -6.50
CA LEU A 212 10.64 -46.22 -5.33
C LEU A 212 9.67 -45.06 -5.06
N THR A 213 8.45 -45.39 -4.62
CA THR A 213 7.46 -44.37 -4.21
C THR A 213 7.72 -44.00 -2.75
N ASP A 214 8.05 -42.74 -2.52
CA ASP A 214 8.10 -42.11 -1.20
C ASP A 214 6.76 -41.40 -0.96
N VAL A 215 6.14 -41.64 0.19
CA VAL A 215 4.80 -41.13 0.53
C VAL A 215 4.85 -40.30 1.80
N SER A 216 4.14 -39.18 1.81
CA SER A 216 3.99 -38.37 3.01
C SER A 216 3.09 -39.07 4.04
N SER A 217 3.04 -38.51 5.25
CA SER A 217 1.87 -38.77 6.11
C SER A 217 0.58 -38.30 5.41
N ASN A 218 -0.56 -38.79 5.87
CA ASN A 218 -1.85 -38.32 5.37
C ASN A 218 -2.13 -36.87 5.82
N SER A 219 -2.97 -36.18 5.05
CA SER A 219 -3.60 -34.89 5.38
C SER A 219 -4.47 -34.99 6.65
N ASN A 220 -5.09 -33.87 7.04
CA ASN A 220 -6.23 -33.90 7.95
C ASN A 220 -7.33 -34.85 7.43
N LYS A 221 -8.07 -35.45 8.35
CA LYS A 221 -9.12 -36.43 8.12
C LYS A 221 -10.49 -35.76 8.09
N VAL A 222 -11.17 -35.84 6.95
CA VAL A 222 -12.56 -35.36 6.83
C VAL A 222 -13.53 -36.52 7.05
N SER A 223 -14.49 -36.36 7.96
CA SER A 223 -15.49 -37.39 8.29
C SER A 223 -16.91 -36.87 8.11
N ILE A 224 -17.75 -37.58 7.34
CA ILE A 224 -19.17 -37.24 7.16
C ILE A 224 -20.08 -38.45 7.40
N THR A 225 -21.31 -38.19 7.84
CA THR A 225 -22.37 -39.22 7.90
C THR A 225 -23.26 -39.05 6.69
N TRP A 226 -23.32 -40.05 5.80
CA TRP A 226 -24.09 -39.91 4.56
C TRP A 226 -25.57 -39.67 4.83
N GLY A 227 -26.16 -38.67 4.16
CA GLY A 227 -27.55 -38.27 4.35
C GLY A 227 -27.78 -37.32 5.52
N GLN A 228 -26.73 -36.85 6.20
CA GLN A 228 -26.80 -35.96 7.35
C GLN A 228 -25.69 -34.92 7.32
N LEU A 229 -26.02 -33.68 7.68
CA LEU A 229 -25.03 -32.63 7.91
C LEU A 229 -25.03 -32.26 9.40
N ALA A 230 -23.86 -32.26 10.02
CA ALA A 230 -23.73 -31.96 11.44
C ALA A 230 -24.01 -30.48 11.72
N ALA A 231 -24.57 -30.17 12.90
CA ALA A 231 -24.72 -28.79 13.34
C ALA A 231 -23.34 -28.12 13.49
N PRO A 232 -23.19 -26.85 13.11
CA PRO A 232 -21.98 -26.09 13.42
C PRO A 232 -21.66 -26.12 14.90
N LYS A 233 -20.38 -26.26 15.23
CA LYS A 233 -19.88 -26.34 16.60
C LYS A 233 -19.04 -25.10 16.92
N ASP A 234 -18.91 -24.84 18.21
CA ASP A 234 -18.04 -23.78 18.75
C ASP A 234 -18.29 -22.40 18.12
N LEU A 235 -19.57 -22.07 17.90
CA LEU A 235 -19.98 -20.73 17.54
C LEU A 235 -19.61 -19.77 18.68
N GLN A 236 -18.83 -18.74 18.35
CA GLN A 236 -18.33 -17.77 19.32
C GLN A 236 -18.26 -16.35 18.75
N VAL A 237 -18.27 -15.38 19.66
CA VAL A 237 -17.92 -13.99 19.36
C VAL A 237 -16.40 -13.90 19.32
N VAL A 238 -15.84 -13.65 18.14
CA VAL A 238 -14.39 -13.47 17.95
C VAL A 238 -14.00 -12.07 18.44
N THR A 239 -14.72 -11.06 17.99
CA THR A 239 -14.62 -9.67 18.48
C THR A 239 -16.00 -9.01 18.48
N ALA A 240 -16.18 -8.02 19.34
CA ALA A 240 -17.33 -7.12 19.25
C ALA A 240 -16.91 -5.67 19.45
N THR A 241 -17.55 -4.79 18.68
CA THR A 241 -17.41 -3.33 18.77
C THR A 241 -18.69 -2.76 19.39
N ARG A 242 -18.92 -1.45 19.30
CA ARG A 242 -20.20 -0.84 19.71
C ARG A 242 -21.34 -1.15 18.75
N THR A 243 -21.03 -1.42 17.48
CA THR A 243 -22.04 -1.55 16.42
C THR A 243 -21.90 -2.80 15.57
N SER A 244 -20.89 -3.63 15.83
CA SER A 244 -20.66 -4.85 15.08
C SER A 244 -20.18 -6.00 15.97
N ALA A 245 -20.36 -7.22 15.47
CA ALA A 245 -19.80 -8.42 16.07
C ALA A 245 -19.27 -9.36 14.98
N SER A 246 -18.02 -9.77 15.14
CA SER A 246 -17.32 -10.77 14.35
C SER A 246 -17.58 -12.15 14.94
N LEU A 247 -18.12 -13.08 14.16
CA LEU A 247 -18.53 -14.41 14.58
C LEU A 247 -17.68 -15.47 13.89
N GLY A 248 -17.26 -16.49 14.63
CA GLY A 248 -16.49 -17.62 14.12
C GLY A 248 -17.05 -18.94 14.65
N TRP A 249 -16.87 -20.02 13.90
CA TRP A 249 -17.25 -21.37 14.29
C TRP A 249 -16.36 -22.42 13.62
N ALA A 250 -16.33 -23.63 14.17
CA ALA A 250 -15.58 -24.72 13.58
C ALA A 250 -16.16 -25.08 12.19
N PRO A 251 -15.34 -25.22 11.13
CA PRO A 251 -15.84 -25.64 9.83
C PRO A 251 -16.56 -26.99 9.91
N THR A 252 -17.83 -27.05 9.50
CA THR A 252 -18.60 -28.30 9.49
C THR A 252 -18.17 -29.18 8.31
N PRO A 253 -17.70 -30.43 8.54
CA PRO A 253 -17.37 -31.34 7.45
C PRO A 253 -18.52 -31.52 6.44
N GLY A 254 -18.27 -31.19 5.17
CA GLY A 254 -19.26 -31.31 4.09
C GLY A 254 -20.21 -30.12 3.92
N ALA A 255 -20.06 -29.05 4.70
CA ALA A 255 -20.77 -27.80 4.49
C ALA A 255 -20.08 -26.95 3.41
N THR A 256 -20.87 -26.30 2.56
CA THR A 256 -20.38 -25.36 1.53
C THR A 256 -20.91 -23.94 1.76
N SER A 257 -21.87 -23.77 2.65
CA SER A 257 -22.34 -22.47 3.12
C SER A 257 -22.98 -22.55 4.50
N TYR A 258 -23.17 -21.39 5.13
CA TYR A 258 -23.75 -21.23 6.45
C TYR A 258 -24.79 -20.13 6.41
N ASP A 259 -25.95 -20.36 7.02
CA ASP A 259 -26.99 -19.36 7.24
C ASP A 259 -26.88 -18.80 8.67
N ILE A 260 -26.88 -17.48 8.79
CA ILE A 260 -26.73 -16.77 10.06
C ILE A 260 -28.09 -16.23 10.47
N PHE A 261 -28.50 -16.57 11.69
CA PHE A 261 -29.75 -16.14 12.29
C PHE A 261 -29.47 -15.24 13.49
N ILE A 262 -30.11 -14.08 13.52
CA ILE A 262 -30.12 -13.15 14.67
C ILE A 262 -31.56 -12.99 15.14
N ASN A 263 -31.84 -13.25 16.42
CA ASN A 263 -33.18 -13.22 17.01
C ASN A 263 -34.21 -14.06 16.22
N SER A 264 -33.78 -15.24 15.74
CA SER A 264 -34.54 -16.17 14.89
C SER A 264 -34.83 -15.70 13.46
N GLU A 265 -34.32 -14.54 13.03
CA GLU A 265 -34.41 -14.06 11.65
C GLU A 265 -33.10 -14.34 10.90
N LYS A 266 -33.18 -14.88 9.68
CA LYS A 266 -32.01 -15.07 8.82
C LYS A 266 -31.54 -13.69 8.33
N VAL A 267 -30.35 -13.27 8.75
CA VAL A 267 -29.78 -11.97 8.39
C VAL A 267 -28.80 -12.05 7.22
N GLY A 268 -28.28 -13.24 6.92
CA GLY A 268 -27.32 -13.45 5.84
C GLY A 268 -26.86 -14.89 5.72
N SER A 269 -25.94 -15.12 4.80
CA SER A 269 -25.24 -16.39 4.61
C SER A 269 -23.76 -16.13 4.38
N SER A 270 -22.91 -17.11 4.69
CA SER A 270 -21.46 -17.08 4.46
C SER A 270 -20.99 -18.37 3.79
N GLU A 271 -20.00 -18.26 2.90
CA GLU A 271 -19.30 -19.43 2.33
C GLU A 271 -18.08 -19.82 3.17
N SER A 272 -17.68 -18.98 4.13
CA SER A 272 -16.64 -19.27 5.12
C SER A 272 -17.26 -19.60 6.46
N ASN A 273 -16.41 -20.04 7.40
CA ASN A 273 -16.76 -20.28 8.80
C ASN A 273 -16.73 -18.99 9.65
N HIS A 274 -16.92 -17.84 9.02
CA HIS A 274 -16.89 -16.52 9.62
C HIS A 274 -18.04 -15.65 9.11
N TYR A 275 -18.55 -14.74 9.95
CA TYR A 275 -19.53 -13.75 9.55
C TYR A 275 -19.44 -12.50 10.42
N VAL A 276 -19.63 -11.31 9.83
CA VAL A 276 -19.68 -10.04 10.57
C VAL A 276 -21.10 -9.51 10.58
N ALA A 277 -21.70 -9.44 11.77
CA ALA A 277 -22.96 -8.76 11.97
C ALA A 277 -22.70 -7.26 12.19
N THR A 278 -23.22 -6.41 11.30
CA THR A 278 -23.06 -4.94 11.36
C THR A 278 -24.38 -4.23 11.63
N GLY A 279 -24.33 -2.98 12.10
CA GLY A 279 -25.54 -2.18 12.34
C GLY A 279 -26.30 -2.60 13.59
N LEU A 280 -25.60 -3.24 14.53
CA LEU A 280 -26.15 -3.61 15.83
C LEU A 280 -26.26 -2.37 16.74
N THR A 281 -27.25 -2.38 17.63
CA THR A 281 -27.47 -1.30 18.60
C THR A 281 -26.65 -1.56 19.85
N GLU A 282 -25.80 -0.61 20.23
CA GLU A 282 -24.99 -0.65 21.46
C GLU A 282 -25.84 -1.00 22.70
N GLY A 283 -25.42 -2.02 23.45
CA GLY A 283 -26.08 -2.49 24.67
C GLY A 283 -27.33 -3.34 24.45
N GLN A 284 -27.80 -3.52 23.22
CA GLN A 284 -28.90 -4.42 22.90
C GLN A 284 -28.42 -5.86 22.82
N SER A 285 -29.16 -6.79 23.42
CA SER A 285 -28.85 -8.22 23.35
C SER A 285 -29.42 -8.85 22.09
N TYR A 286 -28.61 -9.69 21.45
CA TYR A 286 -28.92 -10.42 20.22
C TYR A 286 -28.59 -11.90 20.42
N LEU A 287 -29.55 -12.78 20.09
CA LEU A 287 -29.34 -14.22 20.10
C LEU A 287 -28.92 -14.68 18.70
N VAL A 288 -27.81 -15.41 18.61
CA VAL A 288 -27.20 -15.80 17.33
C VAL A 288 -27.13 -17.31 17.20
N LYS A 289 -27.53 -17.83 16.04
CA LYS A 289 -27.41 -19.24 15.64
C LYS A 289 -26.88 -19.34 14.22
N VAL A 290 -26.18 -20.44 13.92
CA VAL A 290 -25.67 -20.76 12.58
C VAL A 290 -26.20 -22.12 12.13
N VAL A 291 -26.58 -22.22 10.86
CA VAL A 291 -27.01 -23.48 10.21
C VAL A 291 -26.10 -23.75 9.02
N ALA A 292 -25.49 -24.93 8.95
CA ALA A 292 -24.69 -25.34 7.81
C ALA A 292 -25.57 -25.90 6.68
N ASN A 293 -25.14 -25.68 5.44
CA ASN A 293 -25.82 -26.15 4.24
C ASN A 293 -24.81 -26.69 3.23
N ASN A 294 -25.27 -27.60 2.38
CA ASN A 294 -24.68 -27.89 1.08
C ASN A 294 -25.81 -28.06 0.04
N SER A 295 -25.49 -28.51 -1.17
CA SER A 295 -26.47 -28.64 -2.25
C SER A 295 -27.56 -29.71 -2.00
N VAL A 296 -27.36 -30.62 -1.03
CA VAL A 296 -28.27 -31.75 -0.75
C VAL A 296 -28.83 -31.76 0.68
N TRP A 297 -28.14 -31.19 1.67
CA TRP A 297 -28.46 -31.28 3.09
C TRP A 297 -28.37 -29.93 3.80
N THR A 298 -29.24 -29.76 4.80
CA THR A 298 -29.21 -28.67 5.79
C THR A 298 -29.04 -29.28 7.17
N SER A 299 -28.17 -28.69 7.98
CA SER A 299 -27.91 -29.16 9.35
C SER A 299 -28.98 -28.67 10.34
N PRO A 300 -29.05 -29.25 11.55
CA PRO A 300 -29.62 -28.55 12.70
C PRO A 300 -28.84 -27.26 13.00
N SER A 301 -29.45 -26.34 13.74
CA SER A 301 -28.77 -25.13 14.21
C SER A 301 -27.66 -25.46 15.22
N SER A 302 -26.64 -24.62 15.24
CA SER A 302 -25.65 -24.56 16.32
C SER A 302 -26.30 -24.30 17.69
N SER A 303 -25.50 -24.48 18.75
CA SER A 303 -25.79 -23.84 20.03
C SER A 303 -25.95 -22.32 19.85
N GLU A 304 -26.89 -21.73 20.58
CA GLU A 304 -27.13 -20.28 20.56
C GLU A 304 -26.11 -19.56 21.42
N ILE A 305 -25.64 -18.40 20.96
CA ILE A 305 -24.83 -17.48 21.75
C ILE A 305 -25.52 -16.11 21.87
N THR A 306 -25.13 -15.34 22.88
CA THR A 306 -25.59 -13.97 23.08
C THR A 306 -24.50 -12.99 22.69
N VAL A 307 -24.87 -12.02 21.85
CA VAL A 307 -24.05 -10.86 21.47
C VAL A 307 -24.66 -9.60 22.07
N VAL A 308 -23.85 -8.80 22.75
CA VAL A 308 -24.19 -7.47 23.27
C VAL A 308 -23.09 -6.50 22.84
N PRO A 309 -23.25 -5.80 21.70
CA PRO A 309 -22.23 -4.89 21.20
C PRO A 309 -22.06 -3.71 22.18
N GLY A 310 -20.82 -3.26 22.34
CA GLY A 310 -20.44 -2.21 23.29
C GLY A 310 -20.34 -2.65 24.75
N SER A 311 -20.49 -3.95 25.02
CA SER A 311 -20.26 -4.54 26.34
C SER A 311 -19.64 -5.94 26.31
N GLN A 312 -19.05 -6.32 25.18
CA GLN A 312 -18.27 -7.55 25.00
C GLN A 312 -16.97 -7.26 24.22
N TYR A 313 -16.23 -6.22 24.62
CA TYR A 313 -14.97 -5.88 23.96
C TYR A 313 -13.92 -6.99 24.13
N THR A 314 -12.97 -7.04 23.20
CA THR A 314 -11.82 -7.93 23.26
C THR A 314 -10.73 -7.29 24.13
N ILE A 315 -10.50 -7.83 25.32
CA ILE A 315 -9.44 -7.40 26.25
C ILE A 315 -8.39 -8.50 26.39
N ILE A 316 -7.18 -8.22 25.96
CA ILE A 316 -6.08 -9.18 25.82
C ILE A 316 -4.94 -8.78 26.73
N THR A 317 -4.23 -9.74 27.30
CA THR A 317 -2.98 -9.45 28.00
C THR A 317 -1.91 -10.48 27.69
N TYR A 318 -0.66 -10.03 27.68
CA TYR A 318 0.50 -10.92 27.56
C TYR A 318 0.98 -11.38 28.93
N TYR A 319 1.13 -12.70 29.07
CA TYR A 319 1.83 -13.32 30.21
C TYR A 319 3.16 -13.87 29.72
N THR A 320 4.26 -13.32 30.22
CA THR A 320 5.62 -13.71 29.82
C THR A 320 6.10 -14.93 30.60
N SER A 321 6.80 -15.85 29.94
CA SER A 321 7.25 -17.12 30.49
C SER A 321 8.13 -16.89 31.72
N TRP A 322 9.04 -15.93 31.64
CA TRP A 322 9.95 -15.54 32.71
C TRP A 322 9.27 -14.83 33.89
N SER A 323 8.00 -14.44 33.79
CA SER A 323 7.29 -13.79 34.90
C SER A 323 7.22 -14.65 36.16
N ILE A 324 7.19 -15.98 36.03
CA ILE A 324 7.09 -16.90 37.17
C ILE A 324 8.35 -16.95 38.05
N ASN A 325 9.52 -16.52 37.55
CA ASN A 325 10.79 -16.68 38.25
C ASN A 325 10.76 -16.02 39.64
N GLU A 326 10.96 -16.82 40.69
CA GLU A 326 10.87 -16.38 42.10
C GLU A 326 11.89 -15.31 42.49
N THR A 327 13.04 -15.27 41.80
CA THR A 327 14.09 -14.27 42.00
C THR A 327 13.98 -13.08 41.05
N GLY A 328 13.07 -13.16 40.07
CA GLY A 328 12.72 -12.08 39.16
C GLY A 328 11.37 -11.48 39.52
N ARG A 329 10.45 -11.48 38.55
CA ARG A 329 9.11 -10.89 38.72
C ARG A 329 8.27 -11.63 39.77
N ASN A 330 8.43 -12.95 39.96
CA ASN A 330 7.60 -13.75 40.86
C ASN A 330 6.09 -13.46 40.71
N PHE A 331 5.61 -13.50 39.46
CA PHE A 331 4.21 -13.29 39.09
C PHE A 331 3.69 -14.55 38.40
N LYS A 332 2.85 -15.30 39.08
CA LYS A 332 2.40 -16.64 38.72
C LYS A 332 1.12 -16.57 37.88
N PRO A 333 0.80 -17.60 37.08
CA PRO A 333 -0.48 -17.65 36.35
C PRO A 333 -1.72 -17.42 37.24
N SER A 334 -1.67 -17.88 38.48
CA SER A 334 -2.75 -17.70 39.47
C SER A 334 -2.94 -16.27 39.96
N ASP A 335 -2.00 -15.36 39.70
CA ASP A 335 -2.06 -13.97 40.13
C ASP A 335 -2.90 -13.10 39.16
N ILE A 336 -3.15 -13.62 37.95
CA ILE A 336 -3.95 -12.96 36.91
C ILE A 336 -5.43 -12.96 37.31
N ASP A 337 -6.05 -11.77 37.26
CA ASP A 337 -7.50 -11.64 37.40
C ASP A 337 -8.21 -11.90 36.08
N VAL A 338 -8.46 -13.17 35.79
CA VAL A 338 -9.08 -13.58 34.51
C VAL A 338 -10.53 -13.11 34.35
N SER A 339 -11.15 -12.54 35.39
CA SER A 339 -12.47 -11.92 35.27
C SER A 339 -12.43 -10.56 34.55
N GLN A 340 -11.24 -9.97 34.37
CA GLN A 340 -11.06 -8.66 33.74
C GLN A 340 -10.59 -8.73 32.28
N ILE A 341 -10.34 -9.94 31.77
CA ILE A 341 -9.75 -10.16 30.45
C ILE A 341 -10.53 -11.24 29.69
N THR A 342 -10.36 -11.25 28.38
CA THR A 342 -10.94 -12.23 27.46
C THR A 342 -9.89 -13.18 26.89
N HIS A 343 -8.64 -12.74 26.76
CA HIS A 343 -7.55 -13.53 26.19
C HIS A 343 -6.27 -13.39 27.01
N ILE A 344 -5.52 -14.49 27.11
CA ILE A 344 -4.11 -14.49 27.53
C ILE A 344 -3.27 -14.93 26.33
N ASN A 345 -2.35 -14.07 25.89
CA ASN A 345 -1.29 -14.47 24.97
C ASN A 345 -0.08 -14.91 25.81
N TYR A 346 0.24 -16.20 25.77
CA TYR A 346 1.44 -16.73 26.42
C TYR A 346 2.69 -16.39 25.60
N ALA A 347 3.56 -15.55 26.14
CA ALA A 347 4.79 -15.09 25.52
C ALA A 347 6.00 -15.82 26.13
N PHE A 348 6.87 -16.50 25.41
CA PHE A 348 6.79 -16.80 23.98
C PHE A 348 7.11 -18.27 23.75
N SER A 349 6.74 -18.74 22.57
CA SER A 349 7.30 -19.95 21.95
C SER A 349 8.33 -19.54 20.89
N ASP A 350 9.17 -20.48 20.47
CA ASP A 350 10.31 -20.23 19.58
C ASP A 350 10.19 -21.07 18.28
N ILE A 351 11.08 -20.82 17.31
CA ILE A 351 11.16 -21.52 16.04
C ILE A 351 12.47 -22.28 15.97
N CYS A 352 12.39 -23.58 15.69
CA CYS A 352 13.58 -24.38 15.47
C CYS A 352 14.26 -24.00 14.15
N TRP A 353 15.58 -23.77 14.21
CA TRP A 353 16.40 -23.57 13.03
C TRP A 353 17.78 -24.21 13.24
N ARG A 354 18.18 -25.08 12.32
CA ARG A 354 19.43 -25.84 12.38
C ARG A 354 19.59 -26.62 13.69
N GLY A 355 18.49 -27.20 14.17
CA GLY A 355 18.45 -28.01 15.39
C GLY A 355 18.49 -27.21 16.70
N TYR A 356 18.46 -25.87 16.65
CA TYR A 356 18.44 -25.00 17.83
C TYR A 356 17.31 -23.96 17.77
N GLY A 357 16.77 -23.59 18.92
CA GLY A 357 15.99 -22.36 19.08
C GLY A 357 16.89 -21.13 19.07
N THR A 358 16.28 -19.94 19.08
CA THR A 358 16.96 -18.65 19.04
C THR A 358 17.96 -18.46 20.19
N GLY A 359 17.63 -18.96 21.39
CA GLY A 359 18.52 -18.94 22.56
C GLY A 359 19.69 -19.94 22.52
N GLY A 360 19.87 -20.70 21.43
CA GLY A 360 20.87 -21.76 21.32
C GLY A 360 20.50 -23.05 22.08
N VAL A 361 19.24 -23.17 22.52
CA VAL A 361 18.70 -24.37 23.16
C VAL A 361 18.44 -25.43 22.08
N PRO A 362 18.92 -26.67 22.21
CA PRO A 362 18.63 -27.72 21.25
C PRO A 362 17.11 -27.94 21.11
N CYS A 363 16.61 -28.00 19.88
CA CYS A 363 15.18 -28.23 19.65
C CYS A 363 14.75 -29.63 20.08
N GLN A 364 15.65 -30.62 20.02
CA GLN A 364 15.34 -31.99 20.38
C GLN A 364 15.63 -32.26 21.86
N SER A 365 14.60 -32.68 22.59
CA SER A 365 14.68 -33.09 24.00
C SER A 365 13.72 -34.24 24.28
N SER A 366 14.23 -35.36 24.83
CA SER A 366 13.46 -36.60 25.02
C SER A 366 12.26 -36.45 25.96
N ASN A 367 12.26 -35.45 26.84
CA ASN A 367 11.26 -35.25 27.88
C ASN A 367 10.27 -34.13 27.54
N VAL A 368 10.39 -33.51 26.37
CA VAL A 368 9.52 -32.41 25.94
C VAL A 368 8.61 -32.94 24.83
N PRO A 369 7.28 -32.88 25.00
CA PRO A 369 6.35 -33.25 23.95
C PRO A 369 6.64 -32.50 22.64
N LEU A 370 6.39 -33.15 21.50
CA LEU A 370 6.70 -32.65 20.14
C LEU A 370 8.19 -32.46 19.80
N GLN A 371 9.05 -32.39 20.81
CA GLN A 371 10.51 -32.24 20.72
C GLN A 371 11.27 -33.53 21.07
N ASN A 372 10.58 -34.63 21.38
CA ASN A 372 11.18 -35.95 21.68
C ASN A 372 11.67 -36.72 20.44
N ARG A 373 11.71 -36.06 19.29
CA ARG A 373 12.16 -36.54 17.98
C ARG A 373 13.06 -35.48 17.35
N TYR A 374 13.66 -35.79 16.21
CA TYR A 374 14.28 -34.75 15.39
C TYR A 374 13.22 -33.69 15.02
N VAL A 375 13.54 -32.43 15.28
CA VAL A 375 12.69 -31.26 15.00
C VAL A 375 13.26 -30.59 13.75
N PHE A 376 12.42 -30.42 12.74
CA PHE A 376 12.84 -29.88 11.45
C PHE A 376 12.81 -28.35 11.44
N ASP A 377 13.60 -27.75 10.56
CA ASP A 377 13.67 -26.30 10.39
C ASP A 377 12.29 -25.70 10.11
N GLY A 378 11.97 -24.65 10.84
CA GLY A 378 10.69 -23.97 10.79
C GLY A 378 9.63 -24.54 11.75
N GLU A 379 9.83 -25.71 12.39
CA GLU A 379 8.88 -26.19 13.39
C GLU A 379 8.88 -25.30 14.65
N MET A 380 7.70 -25.00 15.17
CA MET A 380 7.46 -24.30 16.44
C MET A 380 7.82 -25.20 17.62
N ILE A 381 8.47 -24.62 18.62
CA ILE A 381 8.99 -25.32 19.81
C ILE A 381 8.68 -24.57 21.11
N VAL A 382 8.75 -25.31 22.22
CA VAL A 382 8.82 -24.75 23.57
C VAL A 382 10.24 -24.20 23.78
N GLY A 383 10.33 -22.93 24.18
CA GLY A 383 11.62 -22.22 24.31
C GLY A 383 12.31 -22.49 25.64
N ASP A 384 11.57 -22.51 26.74
CA ASP A 384 12.05 -22.86 28.08
C ASP A 384 11.19 -23.99 28.67
N PRO A 385 11.54 -25.27 28.39
CA PRO A 385 10.70 -26.39 28.82
C PRO A 385 10.53 -26.54 30.34
N GLU A 386 11.45 -25.98 31.16
CA GLU A 386 11.33 -26.05 32.61
C GLU A 386 10.23 -25.12 33.13
N VAL A 387 10.01 -24.01 32.44
CA VAL A 387 9.07 -22.95 32.82
C VAL A 387 7.76 -23.08 32.06
N ASP A 388 7.83 -23.25 30.74
CA ASP A 388 6.70 -23.19 29.83
C ASP A 388 5.69 -24.30 30.08
N LEU A 389 6.16 -25.55 30.26
CA LEU A 389 5.28 -26.70 30.50
C LEU A 389 4.47 -26.54 31.80
N ASN A 390 5.08 -25.97 32.85
CA ASN A 390 4.41 -25.71 34.12
C ASN A 390 3.38 -24.57 33.98
N ASN A 391 3.74 -23.52 33.24
CA ASN A 391 2.83 -22.42 32.94
C ASN A 391 1.62 -22.87 32.11
N PHE A 392 1.82 -23.66 31.05
CA PHE A 392 0.73 -24.21 30.25
C PHE A 392 -0.21 -25.06 31.09
N ALA A 393 0.32 -25.95 31.95
CA ALA A 393 -0.51 -26.76 32.84
C ALA A 393 -1.36 -25.88 33.79
N ALA A 394 -0.77 -24.84 34.38
CA ALA A 394 -1.47 -23.92 35.28
C ALA A 394 -2.53 -23.07 34.55
N LEU A 395 -2.19 -22.50 33.39
CA LEU A 395 -3.09 -21.67 32.59
C LEU A 395 -4.26 -22.49 32.02
N ASN A 396 -4.03 -23.73 31.60
CA ASN A 396 -5.09 -24.65 31.18
C ASN A 396 -6.09 -24.92 32.31
N GLN A 397 -5.61 -25.14 33.53
CA GLN A 397 -6.49 -25.32 34.68
C GLN A 397 -7.33 -24.07 34.96
N ILE A 398 -6.75 -22.87 34.80
CA ILE A 398 -7.46 -21.60 34.96
C ILE A 398 -8.52 -21.43 33.85
N SER A 399 -8.17 -21.71 32.59
CA SER A 399 -9.08 -21.62 31.45
C SER A 399 -10.29 -22.56 31.60
N GLN A 400 -10.09 -23.80 32.05
CA GLN A 400 -11.18 -24.75 32.32
C GLN A 400 -12.19 -24.25 33.38
N GLN A 401 -11.76 -23.38 34.29
CA GLN A 401 -12.62 -22.78 35.32
C GLN A 401 -13.30 -21.48 34.84
N ASN A 402 -12.87 -20.93 33.70
CA ASN A 402 -13.27 -19.64 33.17
C ASN A 402 -13.54 -19.77 31.66
N PRO A 403 -14.69 -20.35 31.25
CA PRO A 403 -14.95 -20.73 29.85
C PRO A 403 -15.07 -19.54 28.88
N HIS A 404 -15.11 -18.30 29.38
CA HIS A 404 -15.03 -17.08 28.54
C HIS A 404 -13.60 -16.73 28.13
N LEU A 405 -12.59 -17.26 28.84
CA LEU A 405 -11.18 -16.97 28.62
C LEU A 405 -10.64 -17.79 27.45
N LYS A 406 -9.88 -17.14 26.58
CA LYS A 406 -9.12 -17.78 25.50
C LYS A 406 -7.64 -17.81 25.84
N LEU A 407 -7.04 -18.98 25.80
CA LEU A 407 -5.61 -19.18 26.04
C LEU A 407 -4.88 -19.34 24.72
N MET A 408 -4.17 -18.29 24.33
CA MET A 408 -3.39 -18.20 23.10
C MET A 408 -1.90 -18.43 23.40
N VAL A 409 -1.13 -18.83 22.41
CA VAL A 409 0.34 -18.77 22.45
C VAL A 409 0.84 -17.76 21.43
N SER A 410 1.77 -16.92 21.86
CA SER A 410 2.51 -16.03 20.96
C SER A 410 3.86 -16.65 20.63
N VAL A 411 4.21 -16.65 19.34
CA VAL A 411 5.51 -17.13 18.85
C VAL A 411 6.33 -15.93 18.40
N GLY A 412 7.59 -15.87 18.82
CA GLY A 412 8.49 -14.76 18.48
C GLY A 412 8.69 -13.74 19.60
N GLY A 413 8.28 -12.50 19.33
CA GLY A 413 8.64 -11.31 20.10
C GLY A 413 10.03 -10.78 19.75
N TRP A 414 10.42 -9.69 20.40
CA TRP A 414 11.65 -8.95 20.09
C TRP A 414 12.89 -9.83 19.92
N SER A 415 13.14 -10.75 20.85
CA SER A 415 14.39 -11.54 20.89
C SER A 415 14.31 -12.89 20.17
N TRP A 416 13.12 -13.43 19.92
CA TRP A 416 12.95 -14.75 19.27
C TRP A 416 12.37 -14.66 17.85
N SER A 417 12.32 -13.45 17.28
CA SER A 417 11.95 -13.22 15.88
C SER A 417 13.03 -13.60 14.86
N LYS A 418 14.18 -14.10 15.33
CA LYS A 418 15.39 -14.30 14.54
C LYS A 418 15.17 -15.04 13.22
N ASN A 419 14.39 -16.11 13.24
CA ASN A 419 14.27 -17.04 12.12
C ASN A 419 12.96 -16.93 11.34
N PHE A 420 12.11 -15.92 11.57
CA PHE A 420 10.84 -15.81 10.83
C PHE A 420 11.04 -15.64 9.32
N SER A 421 11.90 -14.73 8.87
CA SER A 421 12.14 -14.54 7.42
C SER A 421 12.69 -15.80 6.76
N ASN A 422 13.46 -16.59 7.50
CA ASN A 422 13.95 -17.89 7.04
C ASN A 422 12.83 -18.94 6.96
N MET A 423 12.02 -19.08 8.01
CA MET A 423 10.88 -20.00 8.06
C MET A 423 9.81 -19.63 7.03
N ALA A 424 9.55 -18.34 6.83
CA ALA A 424 8.50 -17.87 5.93
C ALA A 424 8.89 -17.96 4.44
N ALA A 425 10.19 -18.11 4.11
CA ALA A 425 10.69 -17.98 2.74
C ALA A 425 10.22 -19.07 1.76
N THR A 426 10.09 -20.31 2.22
CA THR A 426 9.78 -21.46 1.35
C THR A 426 8.45 -22.10 1.72
N GLU A 427 7.81 -22.75 0.77
CA GLU A 427 6.54 -23.42 1.03
C GLU A 427 6.71 -24.58 2.02
N GLU A 428 7.84 -25.28 1.93
CA GLU A 428 8.24 -26.40 2.79
C GLU A 428 8.35 -25.96 4.25
N THR A 429 9.08 -24.88 4.52
CA THR A 429 9.27 -24.38 5.90
C THR A 429 8.01 -23.73 6.46
N ARG A 430 7.22 -23.02 5.63
CA ARG A 430 5.89 -22.52 6.05
C ARG A 430 4.96 -23.67 6.45
N ARG A 431 5.01 -24.79 5.73
CA ARG A 431 4.22 -25.99 6.05
C ARG A 431 4.72 -26.69 7.29
N ALA A 432 6.03 -26.81 7.47
CA ALA A 432 6.63 -27.37 8.69
C ALA A 432 6.15 -26.59 9.91
N PHE A 433 6.25 -25.26 9.85
CA PHE A 433 5.74 -24.35 10.88
C PHE A 433 4.25 -24.55 11.11
N THR A 434 3.43 -24.41 10.07
CA THR A 434 1.97 -24.49 10.18
C THR A 434 1.49 -25.83 10.73
N ASN A 435 2.06 -26.96 10.28
CA ASN A 435 1.71 -28.28 10.79
C ASN A 435 2.16 -28.46 12.25
N SER A 436 3.31 -27.89 12.63
CA SER A 436 3.78 -27.91 14.01
C SER A 436 2.91 -27.04 14.93
N VAL A 437 2.39 -25.89 14.45
CA VAL A 437 1.43 -25.06 15.18
C VAL A 437 0.20 -25.87 15.56
N VAL A 438 -0.45 -26.56 14.61
CA VAL A 438 -1.64 -27.39 14.90
C VAL A 438 -1.34 -28.44 15.95
N LYS A 439 -0.17 -29.11 15.87
CA LYS A 439 0.26 -30.08 16.88
C LYS A 439 0.50 -29.42 18.24
N PHE A 440 1.12 -28.24 18.26
CA PHE A 440 1.42 -27.47 19.46
C PHE A 440 0.14 -27.05 20.18
N LEU A 441 -0.83 -26.48 19.47
CA LEU A 441 -2.12 -26.08 20.04
C LEU A 441 -2.87 -27.27 20.65
N ARG A 442 -2.89 -28.41 19.96
CA ARG A 442 -3.54 -29.65 20.44
C ARG A 442 -2.83 -30.26 21.65
N GLU A 443 -1.51 -30.34 21.62
CA GLU A 443 -0.72 -30.93 22.71
C GLU A 443 -0.85 -30.13 24.01
N TYR A 444 -0.83 -28.79 23.88
CA TYR A 444 -0.83 -27.90 25.04
C TYR A 444 -2.19 -27.27 25.35
N GLY A 445 -3.26 -27.69 24.67
CA GLY A 445 -4.65 -27.29 25.00
C GLY A 445 -4.96 -25.82 24.76
N LEU A 446 -4.43 -25.24 23.68
CA LEU A 446 -4.50 -23.80 23.40
C LEU A 446 -5.59 -23.49 22.36
N ASP A 447 -6.20 -22.30 22.47
CA ASP A 447 -7.31 -21.83 21.65
C ASP A 447 -6.87 -21.17 20.33
N GLY A 448 -5.58 -20.89 20.16
CA GLY A 448 -5.08 -20.27 18.94
C GLY A 448 -3.64 -19.79 18.99
N LEU A 449 -3.21 -19.21 17.87
CA LEU A 449 -1.86 -18.70 17.64
C LEU A 449 -1.88 -17.18 17.47
N ASP A 450 -0.93 -16.52 18.12
CA ASP A 450 -0.53 -15.14 17.85
C ASP A 450 0.89 -15.12 17.23
N ILE A 451 1.07 -14.47 16.08
CA ILE A 451 2.38 -14.32 15.44
C ILE A 451 2.95 -12.96 15.84
N ASP A 452 4.06 -12.97 16.56
CA ASP A 452 4.79 -11.76 16.95
C ASP A 452 6.14 -11.72 16.21
N TRP A 453 6.08 -11.48 14.90
CA TRP A 453 7.27 -11.32 14.05
C TRP A 453 7.70 -9.86 14.03
N GLU A 454 8.86 -9.59 14.64
CA GLU A 454 9.43 -8.25 14.76
C GLU A 454 10.73 -8.03 13.95
N TYR A 455 10.72 -7.53 12.71
CA TYR A 455 9.54 -7.33 11.85
C TYR A 455 9.83 -7.84 10.42
N PRO A 456 8.78 -8.14 9.63
CA PRO A 456 8.92 -8.44 8.21
C PRO A 456 9.69 -7.34 7.47
N VAL A 457 10.62 -7.72 6.59
CA VAL A 457 11.45 -6.86 5.73
C VAL A 457 12.51 -6.03 6.47
N GLU A 458 12.14 -5.24 7.49
CA GLU A 458 13.05 -4.29 8.15
C GLU A 458 12.68 -3.99 9.61
N GLY A 459 13.62 -3.44 10.38
CA GLY A 459 13.43 -3.14 11.81
C GLY A 459 13.61 -4.37 12.71
N GLY A 460 13.29 -4.22 14.00
CA GLY A 460 13.46 -5.28 15.01
C GLY A 460 14.92 -5.48 15.44
N ASP A 461 15.17 -6.55 16.19
CA ASP A 461 16.51 -6.89 16.69
C ASP A 461 17.51 -7.08 15.53
N ALA A 462 18.74 -6.61 15.73
CA ALA A 462 19.79 -6.61 14.71
C ALA A 462 20.18 -8.03 14.24
N GLY A 463 19.94 -9.05 15.07
CA GLY A 463 20.19 -10.45 14.74
C GLY A 463 19.11 -11.12 13.89
N ASN A 464 18.01 -10.41 13.56
CA ASN A 464 16.90 -11.00 12.83
C ASN A 464 17.20 -11.20 11.34
N SER A 465 16.84 -12.39 10.82
CA SER A 465 16.81 -12.65 9.38
C SER A 465 15.75 -11.78 8.71
N ARG A 466 16.07 -11.22 7.53
CA ARG A 466 15.24 -10.25 6.81
C ARG A 466 15.40 -10.41 5.31
N LYS A 467 14.29 -10.31 4.58
CA LYS A 467 14.26 -10.39 3.11
C LYS A 467 13.21 -9.43 2.54
N PRO A 468 13.46 -8.80 1.38
CA PRO A 468 12.43 -8.01 0.69
C PRO A 468 11.14 -8.80 0.42
N GLU A 469 11.26 -10.10 0.16
CA GLU A 469 10.14 -11.02 -0.10
C GLU A 469 9.30 -11.33 1.15
N ASP A 470 9.69 -10.86 2.34
CA ASP A 470 8.92 -11.06 3.57
C ASP A 470 7.48 -10.51 3.43
N LYS A 471 7.26 -9.51 2.57
CA LYS A 471 5.92 -9.01 2.26
C LYS A 471 5.00 -10.08 1.69
N GLU A 472 5.40 -10.72 0.60
CA GLU A 472 4.61 -11.79 -0.01
C GLU A 472 4.58 -13.04 0.89
N ASN A 473 5.69 -13.34 1.55
CA ASN A 473 5.82 -14.50 2.43
C ASN A 473 4.93 -14.39 3.68
N PHE A 474 4.74 -13.18 4.24
CA PHE A 474 3.84 -12.97 5.37
C PHE A 474 2.40 -13.31 5.00
N LEU A 475 1.91 -12.82 3.85
CA LEU A 475 0.57 -13.15 3.34
C LEU A 475 0.41 -14.66 3.12
N LEU A 476 1.38 -15.30 2.47
CA LEU A 476 1.37 -16.75 2.24
C LEU A 476 1.37 -17.53 3.55
N LEU A 477 2.11 -17.07 4.56
CA LEU A 477 2.20 -17.68 5.87
C LEU A 477 0.86 -17.60 6.62
N VAL A 478 0.29 -16.40 6.79
CA VAL A 478 -0.98 -16.26 7.55
C VAL A 478 -2.14 -16.98 6.89
N LYS A 479 -2.19 -16.98 5.54
CA LYS A 479 -3.15 -17.78 4.79
C LYS A 479 -3.00 -19.27 5.07
N MET A 480 -1.77 -19.79 4.99
CA MET A 480 -1.51 -21.21 5.20
C MET A 480 -1.86 -21.64 6.63
N ILE A 481 -1.56 -20.81 7.62
CA ILE A 481 -1.92 -21.07 9.02
C ILE A 481 -3.44 -21.10 9.18
N ARG A 482 -4.18 -20.10 8.66
CA ARG A 482 -5.65 -20.07 8.73
C ARG A 482 -6.25 -21.35 8.12
N GLU A 483 -5.80 -21.74 6.95
CA GLU A 483 -6.24 -22.96 6.26
C GLU A 483 -5.98 -24.23 7.08
N ALA A 484 -4.83 -24.33 7.76
CA ALA A 484 -4.52 -25.47 8.61
C ALA A 484 -5.30 -25.47 9.92
N LEU A 485 -5.51 -24.30 10.52
CA LEU A 485 -6.34 -24.14 11.72
C LEU A 485 -7.81 -24.47 11.42
N ASP A 486 -8.33 -24.10 10.25
CA ASP A 486 -9.69 -24.46 9.81
C ASP A 486 -9.81 -25.97 9.55
N ALA A 487 -8.80 -26.56 8.92
CA ALA A 487 -8.74 -27.99 8.68
C ALA A 487 -8.71 -28.78 10.00
N ALA A 488 -7.89 -28.34 10.96
CA ALA A 488 -7.82 -28.91 12.31
C ALA A 488 -9.12 -28.70 13.08
N GLY A 489 -9.67 -27.49 13.04
CA GLY A 489 -10.93 -27.14 13.68
C GLY A 489 -12.12 -27.95 13.16
N SER A 490 -12.10 -28.32 11.87
CA SER A 490 -13.10 -29.21 11.29
C SER A 490 -13.05 -30.63 11.86
N GLU A 491 -11.86 -31.13 12.21
CA GLU A 491 -11.68 -32.42 12.89
C GLU A 491 -12.12 -32.37 14.34
N ASP A 492 -11.72 -31.31 15.03
CA ASP A 492 -11.84 -31.18 16.48
C ASP A 492 -13.23 -30.66 16.90
N GLY A 493 -13.92 -29.96 16.00
CA GLY A 493 -15.16 -29.25 16.30
C GLY A 493 -14.91 -27.97 17.11
N SER A 494 -13.72 -27.38 16.98
CA SER A 494 -13.27 -26.17 17.66
C SER A 494 -12.86 -25.11 16.64
N TYR A 495 -13.08 -23.84 16.95
CA TYR A 495 -12.59 -22.73 16.15
C TYR A 495 -11.31 -22.18 16.77
N TYR A 496 -10.20 -22.39 16.07
CA TYR A 496 -8.90 -21.88 16.48
C TYR A 496 -8.69 -20.44 16.00
N LEU A 497 -8.25 -19.58 16.91
CA LEU A 497 -7.96 -18.17 16.63
C LEU A 497 -6.58 -17.99 15.97
N LEU A 498 -6.47 -17.04 15.05
CA LEU A 498 -5.22 -16.59 14.44
C LEU A 498 -5.10 -15.07 14.54
N THR A 499 -4.09 -14.60 15.26
CA THR A 499 -3.82 -13.18 15.48
C THR A 499 -2.37 -12.85 15.18
N ILE A 500 -2.06 -11.56 15.15
CA ILE A 500 -0.68 -11.08 15.06
C ILE A 500 -0.47 -9.95 16.06
N ALA A 501 0.75 -9.82 16.57
CA ALA A 501 1.26 -8.57 17.12
C ALA A 501 1.88 -7.75 15.99
N ALA A 502 1.39 -6.53 15.80
CA ALA A 502 1.75 -5.68 14.67
C ALA A 502 2.51 -4.43 15.12
N GLY A 503 3.65 -4.16 14.49
CA GLY A 503 4.38 -2.91 14.69
C GLY A 503 3.55 -1.70 14.25
N GLN A 504 3.58 -0.60 15.01
CA GLN A 504 2.69 0.55 14.79
C GLN A 504 3.02 1.43 13.56
N SER A 505 4.09 1.12 12.81
CA SER A 505 4.60 1.95 11.72
C SER A 505 3.85 1.76 10.39
N ASP A 506 3.91 2.77 9.50
CA ASP A 506 3.37 2.66 8.14
C ASP A 506 4.12 1.59 7.33
N ALA A 507 5.40 1.38 7.64
CA ALA A 507 6.21 0.33 7.02
C ALA A 507 5.63 -1.05 7.34
N PHE A 508 5.23 -1.33 8.59
CA PHE A 508 4.66 -2.62 8.96
C PHE A 508 3.37 -2.92 8.18
N VAL A 509 2.47 -1.94 8.05
CA VAL A 509 1.21 -2.08 7.28
C VAL A 509 1.49 -2.57 5.86
N ASN A 510 2.54 -2.02 5.22
CA ASN A 510 2.96 -2.40 3.88
C ASN A 510 3.75 -3.71 3.82
N ASN A 511 4.67 -3.92 4.76
CA ASN A 511 5.58 -5.07 4.81
C ASN A 511 4.89 -6.35 5.26
N ALA A 512 3.74 -6.27 5.92
CA ALA A 512 2.90 -7.42 6.26
C ALA A 512 1.68 -7.57 5.31
N ASP A 513 1.58 -6.70 4.29
CA ASP A 513 0.46 -6.62 3.35
C ASP A 513 -0.90 -6.70 4.05
N LEU A 514 -1.13 -5.84 5.06
CA LEU A 514 -2.32 -5.95 5.91
C LEU A 514 -3.64 -5.80 5.16
N GLN A 515 -3.63 -5.14 4.00
CA GLN A 515 -4.77 -5.05 3.10
C GLN A 515 -5.29 -6.44 2.69
N HIS A 516 -4.38 -7.37 2.38
CA HIS A 516 -4.73 -8.74 1.98
C HIS A 516 -4.63 -9.73 3.14
N SER A 517 -3.67 -9.58 4.04
CA SER A 517 -3.42 -10.49 5.17
C SER A 517 -4.55 -10.46 6.19
N SER A 518 -5.19 -9.30 6.41
CA SER A 518 -6.23 -9.13 7.43
C SER A 518 -7.46 -10.03 7.25
N GLN A 519 -7.72 -10.54 6.04
CA GLN A 519 -8.84 -11.47 5.80
C GLN A 519 -8.62 -12.84 6.47
N TYR A 520 -7.37 -13.24 6.68
CA TYR A 520 -7.00 -14.53 7.30
C TYR A 520 -6.84 -14.45 8.82
N LEU A 521 -6.82 -13.24 9.37
CA LEU A 521 -6.65 -12.99 10.79
C LEU A 521 -8.00 -12.76 11.48
N ASP A 522 -8.15 -13.23 12.70
CA ASP A 522 -9.31 -12.95 13.54
C ASP A 522 -9.30 -11.48 13.98
N PHE A 523 -8.15 -11.02 14.47
CA PHE A 523 -7.87 -9.63 14.80
C PHE A 523 -6.36 -9.36 14.88
N ILE A 524 -5.99 -8.08 14.95
CA ILE A 524 -4.62 -7.57 14.91
C ILE A 524 -4.35 -6.77 16.19
N ASN A 525 -3.34 -7.21 16.94
CA ASN A 525 -2.87 -6.57 18.17
C ASN A 525 -1.82 -5.52 17.83
N MET A 526 -2.22 -4.25 17.62
CA MET A 526 -1.28 -3.19 17.27
C MET A 526 -0.49 -2.74 18.50
N MET A 527 0.84 -2.88 18.47
CA MET A 527 1.74 -2.50 19.57
C MET A 527 1.88 -0.97 19.67
N ALA A 528 0.85 -0.33 20.22
CA ALA A 528 0.69 1.13 20.32
C ALA A 528 1.51 1.75 21.47
N TYR A 529 2.77 1.33 21.59
CA TYR A 529 3.76 1.74 22.59
C TYR A 529 5.17 1.65 22.01
N ASP A 530 6.20 1.91 22.82
CA ASP A 530 7.61 1.99 22.39
C ASP A 530 7.85 3.06 21.30
N TYR A 531 7.06 4.15 21.34
CA TYR A 531 7.28 5.34 20.52
C TYR A 531 8.58 6.08 20.90
N SER A 532 9.09 5.83 22.10
CA SER A 532 10.34 6.36 22.65
C SER A 532 11.06 5.28 23.45
N GLY A 533 12.39 5.41 23.59
CA GLY A 533 13.16 4.42 24.33
C GLY A 533 14.63 4.79 24.52
N SER A 534 15.39 3.82 25.01
CA SER A 534 16.81 3.98 25.37
C SER A 534 17.70 4.34 24.17
N TRP A 535 17.31 3.95 22.96
CA TRP A 535 18.06 4.22 21.74
C TRP A 535 18.17 5.72 21.38
N GLU A 536 17.53 6.64 22.13
CA GLU A 536 17.68 8.08 21.95
C GLU A 536 17.77 8.87 23.26
N SER A 537 18.43 10.03 23.18
CA SER A 537 18.60 10.95 24.32
C SER A 537 17.45 11.93 24.54
N LEU A 538 16.51 12.02 23.60
CA LEU A 538 15.35 12.89 23.72
C LEU A 538 14.34 12.23 24.68
N ALA A 539 13.96 12.91 25.75
CA ALA A 539 12.92 12.45 26.64
C ALA A 539 11.53 12.77 26.08
N HIS A 540 10.83 11.77 25.57
CA HIS A 540 9.45 11.92 25.07
C HIS A 540 8.60 10.68 25.36
N HIS A 541 7.34 10.72 24.92
CA HIS A 541 6.30 9.83 25.45
C HIS A 541 6.36 8.42 24.88
N ASN A 542 6.21 7.40 25.75
CA ASN A 542 6.22 5.99 25.36
C ASN A 542 5.00 5.60 24.51
N ALA A 543 3.82 6.13 24.83
CA ALA A 543 2.56 5.76 24.17
C ALA A 543 1.58 6.95 24.03
N PRO A 544 1.99 8.06 23.37
CA PRO A 544 1.17 9.25 23.21
C PRO A 544 -0.06 8.95 22.35
N LEU A 545 -1.26 9.28 22.84
CA LEU A 545 -2.50 9.07 22.08
C LEU A 545 -2.54 9.97 20.85
N TYR A 546 -2.17 11.24 21.02
CA TYR A 546 -2.15 12.24 19.94
C TYR A 546 -0.80 12.95 19.86
N TYR A 547 -0.57 13.58 18.71
CA TYR A 547 0.57 14.47 18.48
C TYR A 547 0.50 15.77 19.30
N ASP A 548 1.66 16.25 19.74
CA ASP A 548 1.86 17.55 20.40
C ASP A 548 2.83 18.41 19.58
N ASP A 549 2.39 19.62 19.20
CA ASP A 549 3.18 20.61 18.45
C ASP A 549 4.48 21.04 19.15
N LYS A 550 4.58 20.84 20.47
CA LYS A 550 5.79 21.15 21.23
C LYS A 550 6.87 20.11 21.06
N HIS A 551 6.56 18.94 20.49
CA HIS A 551 7.56 17.93 20.23
C HIS A 551 8.57 18.44 19.18
N PRO A 552 9.89 18.45 19.47
CA PRO A 552 10.89 19.15 18.66
C PRO A 552 11.32 18.38 17.40
N LYS A 553 10.59 17.34 17.01
CA LYS A 553 10.95 16.42 15.92
C LYS A 553 9.78 16.25 14.98
N ASP A 554 10.07 16.36 13.68
CA ASP A 554 9.05 16.27 12.63
C ASP A 554 8.33 14.91 12.60
N PHE A 555 9.01 13.82 13.03
CA PHE A 555 8.41 12.49 13.08
C PHE A 555 7.23 12.40 14.07
N ALA A 556 7.12 13.31 15.03
CA ALA A 556 6.07 13.25 16.06
C ALA A 556 4.65 13.36 15.50
N LEU A 557 4.49 14.01 14.34
CA LEU A 557 3.22 14.03 13.59
C LEU A 557 2.70 12.61 13.31
N ARG A 558 3.61 11.67 13.04
CA ARG A 558 3.31 10.25 12.80
C ARG A 558 3.52 9.37 14.03
N ASN A 559 4.43 9.73 14.92
CA ASN A 559 4.85 8.93 16.08
C ASN A 559 3.86 9.07 17.26
N ASN A 560 2.60 8.73 17.02
CA ASN A 560 1.52 8.67 18.02
C ASN A 560 0.46 7.64 17.61
N ILE A 561 -0.35 7.20 18.59
CA ILE A 561 -1.32 6.11 18.43
C ILE A 561 -2.43 6.47 17.43
N ALA A 562 -2.96 7.69 17.46
CA ALA A 562 -4.01 8.12 16.55
C ALA A 562 -3.58 8.06 15.07
N ALA A 563 -2.34 8.48 14.78
CA ALA A 563 -1.77 8.36 13.44
C ALA A 563 -1.53 6.89 13.03
N ALA A 564 -1.06 6.04 13.94
CA ALA A 564 -0.89 4.61 13.67
C ALA A 564 -2.22 3.91 13.36
N ILE A 565 -3.26 4.15 14.17
CA ILE A 565 -4.60 3.58 13.93
C ILE A 565 -5.15 4.05 12.58
N THR A 566 -4.98 5.33 12.25
CA THR A 566 -5.39 5.86 10.94
C THR A 566 -4.71 5.09 9.81
N SER A 567 -3.40 4.83 9.92
CA SER A 567 -2.64 4.06 8.93
C SER A 567 -3.13 2.62 8.77
N PHE A 568 -3.46 1.94 9.87
CA PHE A 568 -3.99 0.56 9.80
C PHE A 568 -5.37 0.53 9.14
N LEU A 569 -6.26 1.46 9.48
CA LEU A 569 -7.59 1.56 8.88
C LEU A 569 -7.50 1.92 7.38
N ASP A 570 -6.66 2.89 7.02
CA ASP A 570 -6.40 3.28 5.62
C ASP A 570 -5.68 2.15 4.84
N GLY A 571 -4.91 1.31 5.54
CA GLY A 571 -4.27 0.10 5.03
C GLY A 571 -5.20 -1.11 4.86
N GLY A 572 -6.51 -0.93 5.03
CA GLY A 572 -7.52 -1.95 4.77
C GLY A 572 -7.87 -2.84 5.96
N VAL A 573 -7.33 -2.59 7.15
CA VAL A 573 -7.71 -3.33 8.36
C VAL A 573 -9.11 -2.91 8.81
N PRO A 574 -10.09 -3.82 8.89
CA PRO A 574 -11.42 -3.48 9.39
C PRO A 574 -11.37 -3.08 10.88
N SER A 575 -12.17 -2.09 11.29
CA SER A 575 -12.18 -1.59 12.67
C SER A 575 -12.48 -2.70 13.70
N TYR A 576 -13.40 -3.60 13.38
CA TYR A 576 -13.76 -4.76 14.22
C TYR A 576 -12.65 -5.82 14.33
N LYS A 577 -11.54 -5.67 13.61
CA LYS A 577 -10.34 -6.50 13.74
C LYS A 577 -9.17 -5.78 14.42
N LEU A 578 -9.26 -4.47 14.68
CA LEU A 578 -8.13 -3.72 15.22
C LEU A 578 -8.22 -3.61 16.75
N VAL A 579 -7.17 -4.06 17.44
CA VAL A 579 -7.03 -4.00 18.90
C VAL A 579 -5.86 -3.07 19.25
N MET A 580 -6.11 -2.09 20.13
CA MET A 580 -5.11 -1.10 20.53
C MET A 580 -4.22 -1.62 21.67
N GLY A 581 -2.91 -1.62 21.47
CA GLY A 581 -1.92 -1.92 22.51
C GLY A 581 -1.80 -0.83 23.58
N ILE A 582 -1.64 -1.25 24.84
CA ILE A 582 -1.52 -0.40 26.02
C ILE A 582 -0.32 -0.89 26.86
N PRO A 583 0.68 -0.05 27.14
CA PRO A 583 1.80 -0.46 27.96
C PRO A 583 1.43 -0.42 29.45
N PHE A 584 1.60 -1.52 30.16
CA PHE A 584 1.57 -1.58 31.62
C PHE A 584 2.94 -1.26 32.24
N TYR A 585 3.71 -0.42 31.55
CA TYR A 585 5.03 0.04 31.93
C TYR A 585 5.25 1.48 31.41
N GLY A 586 6.28 2.14 31.92
CA GLY A 586 6.79 3.42 31.46
C GLY A 586 8.26 3.36 31.05
N LYS A 587 8.71 4.42 30.37
CA LYS A 587 10.11 4.63 29.95
C LYS A 587 10.70 5.84 30.68
N GLY A 588 11.98 5.80 31.03
CA GLY A 588 12.63 6.88 31.79
C GLY A 588 14.00 7.32 31.26
N TRP A 589 14.35 8.58 31.54
CA TRP A 589 15.60 9.24 31.17
C TRP A 589 16.19 9.97 32.38
N ARG A 590 17.50 10.21 32.37
CA ARG A 590 18.23 10.87 33.45
C ARG A 590 19.00 12.10 32.99
N GLY A 591 19.25 13.02 33.92
CA GLY A 591 20.04 14.22 33.64
C GLY A 591 19.32 15.17 32.68
N CYS A 592 17.99 15.16 32.69
CA CYS A 592 17.22 16.03 31.82
C CYS A 592 17.28 17.50 32.30
N PRO A 593 17.33 18.47 31.37
CA PRO A 593 17.06 19.88 31.68
C PRO A 593 15.72 20.11 32.41
N GLU A 594 15.53 21.34 32.92
CA GLU A 594 14.35 21.71 33.69
C GLU A 594 13.05 21.42 32.93
N GLY A 595 12.16 20.65 33.55
CA GLY A 595 10.88 20.22 32.97
C GLY A 595 10.93 18.79 32.39
N GLY A 596 12.08 18.32 31.93
CA GLY A 596 12.33 16.96 31.45
C GLY A 596 11.67 16.60 30.11
N GLN A 597 10.40 16.92 29.94
CA GLN A 597 9.62 16.65 28.74
C GLN A 597 10.18 17.38 27.51
N TYR A 598 10.43 16.62 26.45
CA TYR A 598 10.99 17.09 25.17
C TYR A 598 12.38 17.71 25.27
N GLU A 599 13.08 17.45 26.37
CA GLU A 599 14.45 17.88 26.57
C GLU A 599 15.43 16.79 26.12
N THR A 600 16.62 17.21 25.70
CA THR A 600 17.72 16.28 25.43
C THR A 600 18.46 15.99 26.72
N CYS A 601 18.35 14.76 27.21
CA CYS A 601 18.89 14.32 28.49
C CYS A 601 20.32 13.75 28.37
N GLU A 602 20.99 13.54 29.50
CA GLU A 602 22.38 13.07 29.53
C GLU A 602 22.53 11.56 29.20
N GLY A 603 21.45 10.76 29.26
CA GLY A 603 21.54 9.33 28.97
C GLY A 603 20.27 8.71 28.36
N GLY A 604 20.46 8.04 27.22
CA GLY A 604 19.60 6.99 26.66
C GLY A 604 20.21 5.58 26.77
N GLU A 605 21.54 5.41 26.79
CA GLU A 605 22.17 4.07 26.92
C GLU A 605 23.31 3.95 27.95
N ALA A 606 23.69 5.01 28.68
CA ALA A 606 25.05 5.09 29.24
C ALA A 606 25.22 5.57 30.68
N LEU A 607 24.31 5.26 31.63
CA LEU A 607 24.54 5.59 33.05
C LEU A 607 24.54 4.35 33.96
N PRO A 608 25.60 4.13 34.78
CA PRO A 608 25.66 3.02 35.73
C PRO A 608 24.70 3.20 36.92
N GLY A 609 24.14 2.08 37.41
CA GLY A 609 23.22 2.01 38.56
C GLY A 609 21.81 1.56 38.19
N GLN A 610 21.05 1.04 39.15
CA GLN A 610 19.67 0.59 38.91
C GLN A 610 18.77 1.81 38.60
N PHE A 611 18.12 1.79 37.45
CA PHE A 611 17.15 2.80 37.01
C PHE A 611 16.09 2.10 36.19
N GLY A 612 14.90 1.88 36.75
CA GLY A 612 13.91 0.95 36.20
C GLY A 612 13.60 -0.18 37.20
N THR A 613 12.58 -0.98 36.90
CA THR A 613 12.09 -2.03 37.82
C THR A 613 12.95 -3.29 37.71
N TRP A 614 13.03 -3.85 36.50
CA TRP A 614 13.77 -5.09 36.21
C TRP A 614 14.89 -4.85 35.20
N GLU A 615 14.64 -3.94 34.26
CA GLU A 615 15.54 -3.57 33.18
C GLU A 615 15.81 -2.06 33.23
N SER A 616 16.93 -1.64 32.67
CA SER A 616 17.28 -0.23 32.63
C SER A 616 16.23 0.57 31.85
N GLN A 617 15.79 1.69 32.42
CA GLN A 617 14.85 2.67 31.88
C GLN A 617 13.42 2.18 31.67
N ILE A 618 13.08 0.94 32.05
CA ILE A 618 11.72 0.40 31.96
C ILE A 618 11.16 0.27 33.37
N PHE A 619 9.98 0.84 33.59
CA PHE A 619 9.33 0.89 34.90
C PHE A 619 7.97 0.24 34.82
N ASP A 620 7.77 -0.90 35.50
CA ASP A 620 6.43 -1.47 35.69
C ASP A 620 5.49 -0.41 36.26
N PHE A 621 4.25 -0.33 35.76
CA PHE A 621 3.29 0.67 36.23
C PHE A 621 3.07 0.59 37.75
N SER A 622 2.97 -0.61 38.32
CA SER A 622 2.85 -0.80 39.78
C SER A 622 4.07 -0.27 40.54
N ALA A 623 5.27 -0.32 39.95
CA ALA A 623 6.44 0.31 40.58
C ALA A 623 6.34 1.83 40.55
N ILE A 624 5.87 2.42 39.43
CA ILE A 624 5.60 3.86 39.31
C ILE A 624 4.60 4.29 40.39
N GLU A 625 3.47 3.61 40.49
CA GLU A 625 2.40 3.90 41.46
C GLU A 625 2.90 3.78 42.92
N ASN A 626 3.60 2.69 43.23
CA ASN A 626 4.02 2.40 44.59
C ASN A 626 5.22 3.23 45.06
N ASN A 627 6.13 3.62 44.16
CA ASN A 627 7.42 4.18 44.55
C ASN A 627 7.73 5.57 43.98
N TYR A 628 7.16 5.97 42.84
CA TYR A 628 7.56 7.20 42.15
C TYR A 628 6.46 8.27 42.12
N LEU A 629 5.19 7.88 41.98
CA LEU A 629 4.11 8.83 41.80
C LEU A 629 3.97 9.78 43.00
N ASN A 630 4.35 11.04 42.81
CA ASN A 630 4.36 12.10 43.83
C ASN A 630 5.18 11.73 45.10
N LYS A 631 6.28 10.98 44.92
CA LYS A 631 7.17 10.49 45.99
C LYS A 631 8.62 10.86 45.70
N ASP A 632 9.40 11.08 46.77
CA ASP A 632 10.85 11.32 46.72
C ASP A 632 11.30 12.40 45.72
N GLY A 633 10.50 13.46 45.59
CA GLY A 633 10.78 14.60 44.70
C GLY A 633 10.31 14.43 43.26
N ASN A 634 9.79 13.26 42.88
CA ASN A 634 9.08 13.08 41.61
C ASN A 634 7.72 13.78 41.69
N VAL A 635 7.39 14.56 40.67
CA VAL A 635 6.11 15.27 40.56
C VAL A 635 5.39 14.83 39.29
N ARG A 636 4.09 14.52 39.37
CA ARG A 636 3.27 14.20 38.20
C ARG A 636 2.90 15.46 37.42
N TYR A 637 3.09 15.39 36.11
CA TYR A 637 2.64 16.34 35.12
C TYR A 637 1.74 15.64 34.10
N TRP A 638 0.94 16.43 33.38
CA TRP A 638 0.00 15.95 32.38
C TRP A 638 0.24 16.66 31.05
N ASN A 639 0.41 15.90 29.97
CA ASN A 639 0.42 16.44 28.61
C ASN A 639 -1.01 16.47 28.07
N GLU A 640 -1.59 17.68 27.94
CA GLU A 640 -2.94 17.85 27.40
C GLU A 640 -3.07 17.53 25.91
N ALA A 641 -2.03 17.71 25.10
CA ALA A 641 -2.10 17.39 23.68
C ALA A 641 -2.04 15.86 23.49
N SER A 642 -1.03 15.21 24.06
CA SER A 642 -0.81 13.77 23.89
C SER A 642 -1.65 12.86 24.78
N LYS A 643 -2.35 13.43 25.77
CA LYS A 643 -3.19 12.73 26.76
C LYS A 643 -2.45 11.63 27.52
N VAL A 644 -1.25 11.95 27.99
CA VAL A 644 -0.38 11.05 28.78
C VAL A 644 0.27 11.79 29.95
N PRO A 645 0.48 11.13 31.11
CA PRO A 645 1.23 11.70 32.22
C PRO A 645 2.75 11.53 32.02
N TYR A 646 3.50 12.27 32.82
CA TYR A 646 4.90 11.99 33.09
C TYR A 646 5.28 12.41 34.50
N LEU A 647 6.35 11.82 35.03
CA LEU A 647 7.00 12.27 36.25
C LEU A 647 8.27 13.04 35.89
N TYR A 648 8.53 14.12 36.61
CA TYR A 648 9.84 14.78 36.60
C TYR A 648 10.32 15.01 38.03
N ASN A 649 11.58 14.68 38.29
CA ASN A 649 12.25 14.95 39.56
C ASN A 649 13.30 16.05 39.36
N SER A 650 13.08 17.23 39.95
CA SER A 650 13.98 18.36 39.76
C SER A 650 15.35 18.20 40.44
N THR A 651 15.48 17.26 41.38
CA THR A 651 16.73 17.00 42.11
C THR A 651 17.58 15.98 41.37
N THR A 652 17.01 14.83 41.01
CA THR A 652 17.73 13.78 40.27
C THR A 652 17.76 14.04 38.77
N LYS A 653 16.90 14.95 38.28
CA LYS A 653 16.68 15.27 36.87
C LYS A 653 16.17 14.05 36.07
N ASP A 654 15.44 13.17 36.74
CA ASP A 654 14.83 12.01 36.11
C ASP A 654 13.49 12.40 35.50
N PHE A 655 13.23 11.89 34.30
CA PHE A 655 11.95 11.99 33.60
C PHE A 655 11.41 10.58 33.35
N ILE A 656 10.12 10.33 33.63
CA ILE A 656 9.47 9.02 33.40
C ILE A 656 8.12 9.24 32.71
N SER A 657 7.93 8.72 31.49
CA SER A 657 6.64 8.73 30.79
C SER A 657 5.95 7.38 30.92
N TYR A 658 4.64 7.37 31.14
CA TYR A 658 3.86 6.15 31.39
C TYR A 658 2.37 6.36 31.06
N ASP A 659 1.57 5.30 31.10
CA ASP A 659 0.11 5.38 31.05
C ASP A 659 -0.48 5.30 32.46
N ASP A 660 -1.54 6.06 32.75
CA ASP A 660 -2.32 5.97 33.99
C ASP A 660 -3.82 5.87 33.73
N GLN A 661 -4.65 5.79 34.78
CA GLN A 661 -6.11 5.66 34.65
C GLN A 661 -6.74 6.77 33.77
N GLN A 662 -6.25 8.01 33.89
CA GLN A 662 -6.72 9.12 33.06
C GLN A 662 -6.42 8.86 31.58
N THR A 663 -5.23 8.35 31.27
CA THR A 663 -4.85 7.94 29.90
C THR A 663 -5.74 6.81 29.39
N ILE A 664 -6.01 5.79 30.22
CA ILE A 664 -6.88 4.66 29.86
C ILE A 664 -8.29 5.14 29.49
N MET A 665 -8.86 6.11 30.20
CA MET A 665 -10.18 6.68 29.87
C MET A 665 -10.19 7.30 28.46
N TYR A 666 -9.14 8.05 28.09
CA TYR A 666 -9.01 8.63 26.75
C TYR A 666 -8.78 7.56 25.67
N LYS A 667 -7.93 6.55 25.93
CA LYS A 667 -7.70 5.44 24.99
C LYS A 667 -8.97 4.61 24.76
N ALA A 668 -9.70 4.27 25.82
CA ALA A 668 -10.99 3.60 25.74
C ALA A 668 -12.05 4.44 25.02
N SER A 669 -12.10 5.75 25.26
CA SER A 669 -12.93 6.67 24.48
C SER A 669 -12.58 6.64 22.99
N TYR A 670 -11.30 6.63 22.63
CA TYR A 670 -10.85 6.60 21.25
C TYR A 670 -11.20 5.27 20.56
N ILE A 671 -10.95 4.13 21.22
CA ILE A 671 -11.39 2.78 20.78
C ILE A 671 -12.89 2.79 20.45
N LYS A 672 -13.72 3.31 21.36
CA LYS A 672 -15.18 3.41 21.18
C LYS A 672 -15.59 4.37 20.07
N SER A 673 -14.83 5.45 19.86
CA SER A 673 -15.14 6.49 18.87
C SER A 673 -14.88 6.01 17.44
N LEU A 674 -13.89 5.14 17.26
CA LEU A 674 -13.54 4.52 15.99
C LEU A 674 -14.15 3.13 15.79
N ASP A 675 -14.99 2.69 16.73
CA ASP A 675 -15.62 1.37 16.72
C ASP A 675 -14.61 0.21 16.56
N LEU A 676 -13.51 0.28 17.33
CA LEU A 676 -12.47 -0.74 17.36
C LEU A 676 -12.85 -1.93 18.25
N ALA A 677 -12.19 -3.08 18.05
CA ALA A 677 -12.51 -4.34 18.72
C ALA A 677 -12.22 -4.34 20.24
N GLY A 678 -11.21 -3.58 20.67
CA GLY A 678 -10.85 -3.49 22.08
C GLY A 678 -9.39 -3.12 22.31
N ALA A 679 -8.79 -3.69 23.35
CA ALA A 679 -7.45 -3.34 23.81
C ALA A 679 -6.61 -4.57 24.19
N MET A 680 -5.31 -4.46 24.01
CA MET A 680 -4.31 -5.45 24.41
C MET A 680 -3.30 -4.78 25.35
N SER A 681 -2.83 -5.48 26.39
CA SER A 681 -1.79 -4.95 27.28
C SER A 681 -0.49 -5.74 27.26
N TRP A 682 0.63 -5.01 27.23
CA TRP A 682 1.98 -5.53 27.47
C TRP A 682 2.57 -4.88 28.73
N GLU A 683 2.93 -5.61 29.78
CA GLU A 683 2.59 -7.00 30.07
C GLU A 683 1.90 -7.08 31.45
N ILE A 684 1.13 -8.14 31.69
CA ILE A 684 0.21 -8.20 32.84
C ILE A 684 0.91 -8.02 34.20
N SER A 685 2.16 -8.49 34.31
CA SER A 685 2.94 -8.42 35.54
C SER A 685 3.38 -7.00 35.91
N GLY A 686 3.26 -6.04 34.99
CA GLY A 686 3.50 -4.62 35.20
C GLY A 686 2.39 -3.88 35.95
N ASP A 687 1.15 -4.41 35.95
CA ASP A 687 -0.01 -3.85 36.65
C ASP A 687 -0.53 -4.79 37.76
N ARG A 688 0.36 -5.16 38.69
CA ARG A 688 0.05 -6.02 39.85
C ARG A 688 -1.06 -5.49 40.74
N ASN A 689 -1.15 -4.16 40.85
CA ASN A 689 -2.19 -3.50 41.62
C ASN A 689 -3.55 -3.48 40.89
N ARG A 690 -3.59 -3.92 39.62
CA ARG A 690 -4.78 -4.00 38.76
C ARG A 690 -5.43 -2.65 38.51
N THR A 691 -4.67 -1.56 38.64
CA THR A 691 -5.20 -0.19 38.53
C THR A 691 -5.60 0.11 37.10
N LEU A 692 -4.75 -0.23 36.12
CA LEU A 692 -5.00 0.00 34.71
C LEU A 692 -5.98 -1.03 34.15
N SER A 693 -5.84 -2.31 34.50
CA SER A 693 -6.74 -3.37 34.05
C SER A 693 -8.18 -3.12 34.52
N THR A 694 -8.37 -2.70 35.77
CA THR A 694 -9.70 -2.40 36.32
C THR A 694 -10.31 -1.18 35.62
N GLN A 695 -9.52 -0.14 35.35
CA GLN A 695 -9.99 1.03 34.60
C GLN A 695 -10.39 0.65 33.16
N LEU A 696 -9.58 -0.19 32.51
CA LEU A 696 -9.86 -0.66 31.15
C LEU A 696 -11.16 -1.48 31.09
N LEU A 697 -11.35 -2.44 32.01
CA LEU A 697 -12.58 -3.22 32.12
C LEU A 697 -13.81 -2.34 32.37
N ASN A 698 -13.68 -1.31 33.21
CA ASN A 698 -14.76 -0.38 33.47
C ASN A 698 -15.18 0.37 32.21
N ASP A 699 -14.22 0.83 31.40
CA ASP A 699 -14.50 1.64 30.21
C ASP A 699 -14.83 0.81 28.95
N LEU A 700 -14.36 -0.44 28.91
CA LEU A 700 -14.55 -1.45 27.87
C LEU A 700 -15.04 -2.78 28.49
N PRO A 701 -16.32 -2.87 28.90
CA PRO A 701 -16.84 -4.06 29.57
C PRO A 701 -16.84 -5.29 28.65
N ILE A 702 -16.69 -6.46 29.26
CA ILE A 702 -16.61 -7.76 28.56
C ILE A 702 -17.77 -8.72 28.88
N ASN A 703 -18.58 -8.40 29.88
CA ASN A 703 -19.56 -9.30 30.50
C ASN A 703 -20.98 -9.16 29.94
N GLY A 704 -21.15 -8.47 28.81
CA GLY A 704 -22.44 -8.17 28.22
C GLY A 704 -23.21 -7.04 28.90
N VAL A 705 -22.68 -6.41 29.95
CA VAL A 705 -23.32 -5.29 30.66
C VAL A 705 -22.65 -3.97 30.31
N LYS A 706 -23.41 -3.03 29.74
CA LYS A 706 -22.91 -1.68 29.43
C LYS A 706 -22.49 -0.95 30.71
N ASN A 707 -21.41 -0.18 30.65
CA ASN A 707 -21.01 0.72 31.72
C ASN A 707 -22.11 1.78 31.98
N PRO A 708 -22.81 1.74 33.13
CA PRO A 708 -23.90 2.65 33.45
C PRO A 708 -23.42 4.08 33.79
N SER A 709 -22.14 4.23 34.12
CA SER A 709 -21.49 5.49 34.47
C SER A 709 -20.87 6.19 33.24
N ALA A 710 -21.00 5.61 32.05
CA ALA A 710 -20.46 6.20 30.82
C ALA A 710 -21.15 7.54 30.49
N ILE A 711 -20.33 8.56 30.23
CA ILE A 711 -20.81 9.89 29.81
C ILE A 711 -21.39 9.78 28.39
N ALA A 712 -22.55 10.38 28.15
CA ALA A 712 -23.15 10.46 26.82
C ALA A 712 -22.28 11.29 25.87
N ALA A 713 -22.14 10.83 24.62
CA ALA A 713 -21.45 11.60 23.58
C ALA A 713 -22.14 12.95 23.32
N PRO A 714 -21.40 14.03 23.02
CA PRO A 714 -22.00 15.25 22.51
C PRO A 714 -22.73 14.98 21.20
N THR A 715 -23.92 15.54 21.03
CA THR A 715 -24.76 15.33 19.83
C THR A 715 -24.99 16.63 19.08
N ASN A 716 -25.43 16.54 17.82
CA ASN A 716 -25.74 17.69 16.97
C ASN A 716 -24.57 18.69 16.82
N LEU A 717 -23.33 18.20 16.79
CA LEU A 717 -22.17 19.04 16.46
C LEU A 717 -22.37 19.64 15.07
N ALA A 718 -22.32 20.96 14.98
CA ALA A 718 -22.53 21.69 13.75
C ALA A 718 -21.67 22.96 13.69
N ILE A 719 -21.38 23.38 12.46
CA ILE A 719 -20.78 24.69 12.18
C ILE A 719 -21.84 25.74 12.47
N ASP A 720 -21.51 26.70 13.34
CA ASP A 720 -22.34 27.88 13.56
C ASP A 720 -21.91 29.02 12.62
N THR A 721 -20.61 29.36 12.62
CA THR A 721 -20.03 30.30 11.66
C THR A 721 -18.63 29.86 11.22
N ALA A 722 -18.26 30.16 9.98
CA ALA A 722 -16.91 29.94 9.46
C ALA A 722 -16.35 31.28 8.96
N SER A 723 -15.17 31.64 9.44
CA SER A 723 -14.39 32.78 8.97
C SER A 723 -13.22 32.29 8.11
N THR A 724 -12.38 33.20 7.63
CA THR A 724 -11.21 32.87 6.82
C THR A 724 -10.10 32.20 7.63
N ASN A 725 -10.12 32.30 8.95
CA ASN A 725 -9.06 31.77 9.82
C ASN A 725 -9.58 31.12 11.12
N SER A 726 -10.88 30.94 11.26
CA SER A 726 -11.50 30.34 12.43
C SER A 726 -12.83 29.70 12.08
N ILE A 727 -13.23 28.69 12.86
CA ILE A 727 -14.54 28.04 12.74
C ILE A 727 -15.17 28.02 14.12
N PHE A 728 -16.38 28.58 14.24
CA PHE A 728 -17.18 28.52 15.44
C PHE A 728 -18.14 27.34 15.34
N VAL A 729 -18.04 26.40 16.27
CA VAL A 729 -18.86 25.19 16.33
C VAL A 729 -19.73 25.19 17.58
N LYS A 730 -20.89 24.55 17.48
CA LYS A 730 -21.84 24.36 18.59
C LYS A 730 -22.38 22.93 18.60
N TRP A 731 -22.77 22.44 19.77
CA TRP A 731 -23.35 21.11 19.96
C TRP A 731 -24.40 21.11 21.06
N THR A 732 -25.10 19.99 21.20
CA THR A 732 -26.02 19.75 22.33
C THR A 732 -25.23 19.22 23.52
N ALA A 733 -25.42 19.86 24.68
CA ALA A 733 -24.72 19.52 25.90
C ALA A 733 -24.96 18.06 26.33
N SER A 734 -23.90 17.35 26.71
CA SER A 734 -24.01 16.04 27.36
C SER A 734 -24.51 16.20 28.80
N SER A 735 -25.36 15.29 29.27
CA SER A 735 -25.80 15.30 30.67
C SER A 735 -24.63 14.92 31.59
N HIS A 736 -24.56 15.54 32.77
CA HIS A 736 -23.57 15.23 33.81
C HIS A 736 -22.10 15.33 33.35
N THR A 737 -21.80 16.25 32.42
CA THR A 737 -20.43 16.60 32.01
C THR A 737 -19.96 17.90 32.66
N THR A 738 -18.66 18.03 32.92
CA THR A 738 -18.05 19.29 33.42
C THR A 738 -17.46 20.17 32.31
N GLY A 739 -17.21 19.59 31.13
CA GLY A 739 -16.70 20.32 29.98
C GLY A 739 -16.45 19.42 28.77
N TYR A 740 -15.68 19.94 27.83
CA TYR A 740 -15.45 19.33 26.52
C TYR A 740 -14.02 19.58 26.04
N ASP A 741 -13.40 18.53 25.50
CA ASP A 741 -12.19 18.63 24.69
C ASP A 741 -12.57 18.72 23.20
N VAL A 742 -11.96 19.67 22.48
CA VAL A 742 -12.22 19.91 21.07
C VAL A 742 -11.00 19.50 20.24
N PHE A 743 -11.25 18.74 19.18
CA PHE A 743 -10.22 18.18 18.32
C PHE A 743 -10.43 18.60 16.87
N VAL A 744 -9.32 18.90 16.18
CA VAL A 744 -9.26 19.27 14.77
C VAL A 744 -8.22 18.41 14.09
N ASN A 745 -8.59 17.64 13.07
CA ASN A 745 -7.71 16.68 12.39
C ASN A 745 -6.97 15.76 13.39
N GLN A 746 -7.71 15.25 14.38
CA GLN A 746 -7.18 14.38 15.46
C GLN A 746 -6.16 15.06 16.39
N LYS A 747 -6.08 16.38 16.38
CA LYS A 747 -5.23 17.15 17.28
C LYS A 747 -6.10 17.93 18.26
N TRP A 748 -5.74 17.88 19.54
CA TRP A 748 -6.41 18.68 20.56
C TRP A 748 -6.13 20.18 20.34
N VAL A 749 -7.19 21.00 20.30
CA VAL A 749 -7.08 22.45 20.10
C VAL A 749 -7.57 23.27 21.28
N GLY A 750 -8.22 22.64 22.25
CA GLY A 750 -8.60 23.32 23.49
C GLY A 750 -9.71 22.62 24.27
N TYR A 751 -9.99 23.21 25.44
CA TYR A 751 -11.02 22.80 26.37
C TYR A 751 -12.05 23.92 26.56
N THR A 752 -13.31 23.56 26.78
CA THR A 752 -14.38 24.52 27.11
C THR A 752 -15.42 23.90 28.04
N THR A 753 -16.00 24.73 28.92
CA THR A 753 -17.17 24.34 29.74
C THR A 753 -18.50 24.59 29.01
N GLU A 754 -18.45 25.35 27.92
CA GLU A 754 -19.62 25.71 27.12
C GLU A 754 -19.86 24.67 26.01
N SER A 755 -21.10 24.55 25.53
CA SER A 755 -21.43 23.67 24.39
C SER A 755 -21.16 24.32 23.02
N GLN A 756 -20.09 25.12 22.96
CA GLN A 756 -19.63 25.85 21.79
C GLN A 756 -18.14 26.17 21.93
N PHE A 757 -17.45 26.29 20.79
CA PHE A 757 -16.02 26.60 20.76
C PHE A 757 -15.64 27.35 19.49
N LEU A 758 -14.79 28.36 19.64
CA LEU A 758 -14.12 29.02 18.52
C LEU A 758 -12.80 28.31 18.25
N VAL A 759 -12.72 27.53 17.18
CA VAL A 759 -11.46 26.98 16.69
C VAL A 759 -10.67 28.09 16.02
N PRO A 760 -9.53 28.53 16.58
CA PRO A 760 -8.76 29.65 16.02
C PRO A 760 -7.65 29.16 15.08
N SER A 761 -6.93 30.10 14.47
CA SER A 761 -5.65 29.87 13.79
C SER A 761 -5.67 28.85 12.64
N LEU A 762 -6.79 28.78 11.91
CA LEU A 762 -6.96 27.90 10.76
C LEU A 762 -6.46 28.59 9.46
N ALA A 763 -5.92 27.82 8.53
CA ALA A 763 -5.66 28.26 7.16
C ALA A 763 -6.98 28.47 6.39
N ALA A 764 -7.01 29.49 5.53
CA ALA A 764 -8.17 29.83 4.70
C ALA A 764 -8.42 28.79 3.60
N SER A 765 -9.67 28.67 3.16
CA SER A 765 -10.09 27.72 2.11
C SER A 765 -9.63 26.28 2.35
N THR A 766 -9.51 25.89 3.62
CA THR A 766 -8.99 24.58 4.03
C THR A 766 -10.09 23.81 4.76
N GLU A 767 -10.28 22.54 4.40
CA GLU A 767 -11.20 21.63 5.08
C GLU A 767 -10.53 21.06 6.34
N TYR A 768 -11.28 21.04 7.44
CA TYR A 768 -10.88 20.46 8.72
C TYR A 768 -11.91 19.44 9.18
N LYS A 769 -11.45 18.34 9.78
CA LYS A 769 -12.29 17.37 10.48
C LYS A 769 -12.37 17.76 11.96
N ILE A 770 -13.56 18.07 12.46
CA ILE A 770 -13.76 18.54 13.85
C ILE A 770 -14.63 17.54 14.60
N TYR A 771 -14.23 17.18 15.82
CA TYR A 771 -15.04 16.42 16.75
C TYR A 771 -14.82 16.89 18.19
N VAL A 772 -15.77 16.54 19.06
CA VAL A 772 -15.79 16.97 20.45
C VAL A 772 -16.01 15.78 21.36
N VAL A 773 -15.34 15.76 22.51
CA VAL A 773 -15.48 14.73 23.54
C VAL A 773 -15.90 15.40 24.85
N ALA A 774 -16.94 14.87 25.52
CA ALA A 774 -17.35 15.34 26.84
C ALA A 774 -16.46 14.73 27.93
N VAL A 775 -16.08 15.54 28.92
CA VAL A 775 -15.18 15.14 30.01
C VAL A 775 -15.67 15.57 31.39
N ASN A 776 -15.43 14.71 32.37
CA ASN A 776 -15.63 15.01 33.79
C ASN A 776 -14.30 15.29 34.48
N LYS A 777 -14.16 16.47 35.08
CA LYS A 777 -13.06 16.87 35.96
C LYS A 777 -13.53 16.81 37.41
N GLY A 778 -12.83 16.00 38.20
CA GLY A 778 -13.01 15.89 39.65
C GLY A 778 -12.15 16.90 40.41
N GLU A 779 -11.81 16.57 41.66
CA GLU A 779 -10.90 17.37 42.48
C GLU A 779 -9.50 17.44 41.84
N ASN A 780 -8.83 18.59 41.98
CA ASN A 780 -7.50 18.86 41.41
C ASN A 780 -7.40 18.68 39.88
N ASP A 781 -8.49 18.94 39.15
CA ASP A 781 -8.58 18.83 37.68
C ASP A 781 -8.33 17.42 37.11
N LEU A 782 -8.37 16.38 37.95
CA LEU A 782 -8.23 14.99 37.49
C LEU A 782 -9.46 14.55 36.71
N ILE A 783 -9.23 13.92 35.56
CA ILE A 783 -10.32 13.40 34.73
C ILE A 783 -10.90 12.13 35.37
N THR A 784 -12.22 12.10 35.52
CA THR A 784 -12.98 11.00 36.11
C THR A 784 -13.90 10.30 35.12
N GLY A 785 -13.97 10.80 33.88
CA GLY A 785 -14.68 10.15 32.79
C GLY A 785 -14.53 10.88 31.47
N VAL A 786 -14.54 10.11 30.38
CA VAL A 786 -14.41 10.60 29.00
C VAL A 786 -15.48 9.92 28.14
N SER A 787 -16.31 10.71 27.44
CA SER A 787 -17.37 10.17 26.58
C SER A 787 -16.80 9.58 25.28
N VAL A 788 -17.65 8.90 24.51
CA VAL A 788 -17.37 8.71 23.07
C VAL A 788 -17.39 10.07 22.38
N ALA A 789 -16.61 10.24 21.31
CA ALA A 789 -16.62 11.44 20.49
C ALA A 789 -18.00 11.67 19.86
N SER A 790 -18.31 12.95 19.61
CA SER A 790 -19.39 13.31 18.69
C SER A 790 -19.10 12.77 17.28
N ASN A 791 -20.11 12.80 16.40
CA ASN A 791 -19.86 12.65 14.97
C ASN A 791 -18.80 13.67 14.50
N VAL A 792 -17.90 13.23 13.62
CA VAL A 792 -16.91 14.10 12.98
C VAL A 792 -17.61 14.94 11.92
N ILE A 793 -17.48 16.26 11.99
CA ILE A 793 -17.94 17.17 10.93
C ILE A 793 -16.77 17.61 10.06
N LYS A 794 -17.03 17.78 8.76
CA LYS A 794 -16.11 18.45 7.84
C LYS A 794 -16.48 19.93 7.78
N ALA A 795 -15.53 20.80 8.09
CA ALA A 795 -15.74 22.23 8.15
C ALA A 795 -14.66 22.95 7.35
N THR A 796 -15.07 23.74 6.35
CA THR A 796 -14.15 24.49 5.50
C THR A 796 -14.14 25.96 5.92
N THR A 797 -12.95 26.51 6.16
CA THR A 797 -12.80 27.96 6.40
C THR A 797 -13.26 28.75 5.18
N ALA A 798 -13.86 29.92 5.43
CA ALA A 798 -14.32 30.78 4.36
C ALA A 798 -13.17 31.16 3.43
N THR A 799 -13.47 31.28 2.14
CA THR A 799 -12.52 31.90 1.21
C THR A 799 -12.35 33.36 1.62
N PRO A 800 -11.11 33.90 1.62
CA PRO A 800 -10.89 35.32 1.87
C PRO A 800 -11.83 36.15 1.02
N GLN A 801 -12.69 36.97 1.65
CA GLN A 801 -13.51 37.91 0.89
C GLN A 801 -12.55 38.79 0.09
N SER A 802 -12.59 38.67 -1.23
CA SER A 802 -11.95 39.63 -2.11
C SER A 802 -12.67 40.96 -1.93
N SER A 803 -12.17 41.81 -1.04
CA SER A 803 -12.20 43.23 -1.36
C SER A 803 -11.50 43.33 -2.72
N TYR A 804 -12.25 43.76 -3.74
CA TYR A 804 -11.70 44.00 -5.06
C TYR A 804 -10.70 45.15 -4.94
N VAL A 805 -9.48 44.83 -4.52
CA VAL A 805 -8.30 45.48 -5.06
C VAL A 805 -8.11 44.80 -6.41
N ILE A 806 -8.38 45.54 -7.47
CA ILE A 806 -7.81 45.26 -8.78
C ILE A 806 -6.30 45.32 -8.56
N ILE A 807 -5.69 44.18 -8.22
CA ILE A 807 -4.26 44.02 -8.36
C ILE A 807 -4.06 44.03 -9.89
N PRO A 808 -3.28 44.99 -10.43
CA PRO A 808 -2.86 44.90 -11.83
C PRO A 808 -2.22 43.51 -12.03
N PRO A 809 -2.21 42.95 -13.25
CA PRO A 809 -1.36 41.79 -13.50
C PRO A 809 0.04 42.05 -12.93
N PRO A 810 0.78 41.02 -12.48
CA PRO A 810 2.21 41.19 -12.28
C PRO A 810 2.73 41.93 -13.50
N ALA A 811 3.32 43.10 -13.26
CA ALA A 811 3.94 43.90 -14.31
C ALA A 811 5.26 43.22 -14.69
N ASP A 812 5.15 41.99 -15.20
CA ASP A 812 6.13 41.31 -16.04
C ASP A 812 5.55 39.96 -16.47
N THR A 813 4.49 39.97 -17.28
CA THR A 813 4.25 38.83 -18.19
C THR A 813 4.96 39.15 -19.49
N THR A 814 6.18 38.63 -19.64
CA THR A 814 6.73 38.37 -20.97
C THR A 814 5.67 37.60 -21.75
N LEU A 815 5.15 38.19 -22.83
CA LEU A 815 4.20 37.53 -23.73
C LEU A 815 4.69 36.11 -24.05
N LEU A 816 3.78 35.13 -24.10
CA LEU A 816 4.07 33.72 -24.39
C LEU A 816 4.76 33.48 -25.75
N GLY A 817 4.87 34.52 -26.57
CA GLY A 817 5.34 34.43 -27.94
C GLY A 817 6.82 34.03 -28.04
N ASP A 818 7.07 32.99 -28.84
CA ASP A 818 8.39 32.65 -29.38
C ASP A 818 9.12 33.86 -29.99
N PRO A 819 10.25 34.33 -29.40
CA PRO A 819 11.02 35.45 -29.92
C PRO A 819 11.57 35.24 -31.34
N ALA A 820 11.72 33.97 -31.76
CA ALA A 820 12.20 33.61 -33.09
C ALA A 820 11.09 33.58 -34.15
N ALA A 821 9.81 33.69 -33.76
CA ALA A 821 8.70 33.70 -34.69
C ALA A 821 8.52 35.07 -35.38
N THR A 822 7.99 35.04 -36.60
CA THR A 822 7.69 36.27 -37.35
C THR A 822 6.34 36.82 -36.96
N LYS A 823 6.31 38.05 -36.45
CA LYS A 823 5.07 38.73 -36.06
C LYS A 823 4.37 39.32 -37.29
N ILE A 824 3.13 38.90 -37.53
CA ILE A 824 2.26 39.49 -38.55
C ILE A 824 1.66 40.76 -37.96
N LYS A 825 1.81 41.87 -38.68
CA LYS A 825 1.24 43.16 -38.29
C LYS A 825 -0.28 43.12 -38.41
N THR A 826 -0.97 43.55 -37.36
CA THR A 826 -2.44 43.56 -37.30
C THR A 826 -2.98 44.91 -36.84
N THR A 827 -4.27 45.14 -37.10
CA THR A 827 -5.06 46.23 -36.55
C THR A 827 -6.20 45.64 -35.73
N SER A 828 -6.39 46.13 -34.51
CA SER A 828 -7.46 45.69 -33.61
C SER A 828 -8.47 46.80 -33.35
N THR A 829 -9.76 46.50 -33.43
CA THR A 829 -10.84 47.38 -32.96
C THR A 829 -11.60 46.72 -31.80
N THR A 830 -11.89 47.50 -30.77
CA THR A 830 -12.58 47.00 -29.56
C THR A 830 -13.95 47.61 -29.46
N ASN A 831 -14.99 46.78 -29.33
CA ASN A 831 -16.36 47.20 -29.12
C ASN A 831 -16.97 46.40 -27.95
N GLY A 832 -17.18 47.06 -26.81
CA GLY A 832 -17.59 46.39 -25.56
C GLY A 832 -16.55 45.35 -25.12
N ASP A 833 -17.02 44.12 -24.91
CA ASP A 833 -16.19 42.97 -24.50
C ASP A 833 -15.57 42.18 -25.67
N LYS A 834 -15.84 42.59 -26.93
CA LYS A 834 -15.30 41.97 -28.15
C LYS A 834 -14.14 42.78 -28.74
N THR A 835 -13.01 42.12 -28.99
CA THR A 835 -11.87 42.63 -29.75
C THR A 835 -11.83 41.95 -31.11
N SER A 836 -12.00 42.71 -32.19
CA SER A 836 -11.88 42.21 -33.57
C SER A 836 -10.49 42.55 -34.12
N VAL A 837 -9.77 41.55 -34.60
CA VAL A 837 -8.43 41.67 -35.19
C VAL A 837 -8.51 41.41 -36.68
N SER A 838 -8.06 42.39 -37.46
CA SER A 838 -7.93 42.30 -38.91
C SER A 838 -6.47 42.53 -39.31
N LEU A 839 -6.10 42.02 -40.48
CA LEU A 839 -4.76 42.13 -41.04
C LEU A 839 -4.85 42.61 -42.48
N SER A 840 -3.89 43.43 -42.89
CA SER A 840 -3.73 43.80 -44.30
C SER A 840 -3.17 42.60 -45.06
N THR A 841 -3.98 42.02 -45.95
CA THR A 841 -3.57 40.83 -46.72
C THR A 841 -2.24 41.03 -47.45
N ALA A 842 -2.03 42.20 -48.08
CA ALA A 842 -0.80 42.47 -48.82
C ALA A 842 0.44 42.60 -47.91
N GLU A 843 0.32 43.29 -46.77
CA GLU A 843 1.43 43.45 -45.83
C GLU A 843 1.78 42.12 -45.14
N ALA A 844 0.76 41.33 -44.77
CA ALA A 844 0.94 40.02 -44.13
C ALA A 844 1.64 39.02 -45.07
N ILE A 845 1.20 38.93 -46.34
CA ILE A 845 1.86 38.06 -47.34
C ILE A 845 3.33 38.45 -47.49
N LYS A 846 3.62 39.75 -47.62
CA LYS A 846 5.00 40.24 -47.74
C LYS A 846 5.85 39.85 -46.52
N SER A 847 5.35 40.05 -45.30
CA SER A 847 6.08 39.68 -44.07
C SER A 847 6.32 38.18 -43.96
N ILE A 848 5.40 37.36 -44.49
CA ILE A 848 5.56 35.91 -44.55
C ILE A 848 6.63 35.55 -45.58
N GLU A 849 6.51 36.04 -46.80
CA GLU A 849 7.44 35.73 -47.90
C GLU A 849 8.89 36.12 -47.56
N ASP A 850 9.10 37.29 -46.96
CA ASP A 850 10.41 37.82 -46.56
C ASP A 850 11.04 37.07 -45.36
N SER A 851 10.27 36.28 -44.62
CA SER A 851 10.73 35.59 -43.40
C SER A 851 11.30 34.19 -43.64
N THR A 852 12.31 33.79 -42.87
CA THR A 852 12.82 32.40 -42.81
C THR A 852 12.13 31.54 -41.74
N SER A 853 11.26 32.13 -40.91
CA SER A 853 10.52 31.42 -39.87
C SER A 853 9.46 30.48 -40.48
N THR A 854 9.19 29.37 -39.79
CA THR A 854 8.02 28.52 -40.05
C THR A 854 6.86 28.81 -39.08
N LYS A 855 7.08 29.63 -38.04
CA LYS A 855 6.04 30.08 -37.08
C LYS A 855 5.72 31.55 -37.30
N PHE A 856 4.44 31.85 -37.49
CA PHE A 856 3.92 33.19 -37.76
C PHE A 856 2.91 33.59 -36.69
N GLN A 857 3.17 34.70 -35.99
CA GLN A 857 2.43 35.09 -34.79
C GLN A 857 1.57 36.33 -35.01
N ILE A 858 0.32 36.24 -34.59
CA ILE A 858 -0.58 37.37 -34.38
C ILE A 858 -0.65 37.60 -32.88
N VAL A 859 -0.04 38.68 -32.40
CA VAL A 859 0.05 39.00 -30.97
C VAL A 859 -1.00 40.05 -30.62
N VAL A 860 -1.86 39.74 -29.65
CA VAL A 860 -2.97 40.60 -29.23
C VAL A 860 -2.93 40.76 -27.70
N GLY A 861 -2.33 41.86 -27.22
CA GLY A 861 -2.13 42.13 -25.79
C GLY A 861 -3.39 42.61 -25.05
N THR A 862 -4.52 41.91 -25.17
CA THR A 862 -5.80 42.30 -24.55
C THR A 862 -6.28 41.27 -23.53
N LYS A 863 -6.92 41.72 -22.43
CA LYS A 863 -7.55 40.88 -21.38
C LYS A 863 -9.08 40.76 -21.55
N ARG A 864 -9.60 40.97 -22.75
CA ARG A 864 -11.06 41.07 -23.00
C ARG A 864 -11.68 39.67 -23.17
N LYS A 865 -12.95 39.54 -22.78
CA LYS A 865 -13.68 38.26 -22.73
C LYS A 865 -13.86 37.57 -24.10
N LYS A 866 -13.79 38.30 -25.23
CA LYS A 866 -13.90 37.74 -26.59
C LYS A 866 -12.90 38.36 -27.57
N LEU A 867 -12.09 37.53 -28.21
CA LEU A 867 -11.17 37.86 -29.29
C LEU A 867 -11.61 37.17 -30.58
N GLU A 868 -11.68 37.90 -31.69
CA GLU A 868 -12.04 37.38 -33.01
C GLU A 868 -11.01 37.83 -34.04
N THR A 869 -10.28 36.91 -34.64
CA THR A 869 -9.23 37.18 -35.64
C THR A 869 -9.68 36.69 -37.01
N THR A 870 -9.78 37.59 -37.99
CA THR A 870 -10.13 37.24 -39.39
C THR A 870 -8.88 37.17 -40.24
N ILE A 871 -8.69 36.06 -40.94
CA ILE A 871 -7.49 35.78 -41.75
C ILE A 871 -7.94 35.35 -43.14
N SER A 872 -7.49 36.07 -44.17
CA SER A 872 -7.86 35.73 -45.55
C SER A 872 -7.20 34.44 -46.01
N LYS A 873 -7.87 33.71 -46.90
CA LYS A 873 -7.35 32.48 -47.53
C LYS A 873 -5.98 32.68 -48.17
N GLN A 874 -5.72 33.86 -48.73
CA GLN A 874 -4.45 34.20 -49.38
C GLN A 874 -3.28 34.22 -48.38
N VAL A 875 -3.52 34.67 -47.14
CA VAL A 875 -2.51 34.64 -46.07
C VAL A 875 -2.26 33.22 -45.59
N ILE A 876 -3.31 32.41 -45.43
CA ILE A 876 -3.18 30.98 -45.11
C ILE A 876 -2.37 30.24 -46.18
N GLN A 877 -2.63 30.52 -47.47
CA GLN A 877 -1.86 29.95 -48.58
C GLN A 877 -0.39 30.42 -48.59
N ALA A 878 -0.11 31.67 -48.22
CA ALA A 878 1.26 32.16 -48.09
C ALA A 878 2.03 31.45 -46.97
N ILE A 879 1.39 31.20 -45.81
CA ILE A 879 1.98 30.40 -44.72
C ILE A 879 2.20 28.96 -45.19
N ALA A 880 1.25 28.37 -45.93
CA ALA A 880 1.36 26.99 -46.43
C ALA A 880 2.58 26.79 -47.35
N LYS A 881 2.99 27.82 -48.11
CA LYS A 881 4.20 27.78 -48.95
C LYS A 881 5.50 27.64 -48.15
N LYS A 882 5.51 27.91 -46.84
CA LYS A 882 6.68 27.76 -45.96
C LYS A 882 6.93 26.30 -45.54
N GLY A 883 6.06 25.39 -45.95
CA GLY A 883 6.19 23.96 -45.74
C GLY A 883 5.13 23.39 -44.82
N LYS A 884 5.03 22.05 -44.81
CA LYS A 884 4.00 21.31 -44.06
C LYS A 884 4.05 21.51 -42.54
N ASN A 885 5.19 21.95 -42.00
CA ASN A 885 5.38 22.21 -40.57
C ASN A 885 5.13 23.68 -40.20
N ALA A 886 4.66 24.51 -41.12
CA ALA A 886 4.40 25.91 -40.82
C ALA A 886 3.20 26.06 -39.85
N VAL A 887 3.32 26.97 -38.90
CA VAL A 887 2.37 27.17 -37.80
C VAL A 887 1.90 28.62 -37.80
N LEU A 888 0.59 28.81 -37.78
CA LEU A 888 -0.06 30.06 -37.45
C LEU A 888 -0.31 30.09 -35.93
N SER A 889 0.15 31.14 -35.26
CA SER A 889 0.00 31.30 -33.81
C SER A 889 -0.81 32.56 -33.47
N ILE A 890 -1.80 32.43 -32.59
CA ILE A 890 -2.53 33.56 -31.99
C ILE A 890 -2.12 33.66 -30.52
N VAL A 891 -1.43 34.74 -30.15
CA VAL A 891 -0.90 34.95 -28.80
C VAL A 891 -1.76 35.98 -28.06
N THR A 892 -2.33 35.57 -26.93
CA THR A 892 -3.04 36.46 -25.99
C THR A 892 -2.23 36.60 -24.70
N ASN A 893 -2.78 37.33 -23.71
CA ASN A 893 -2.17 37.41 -22.38
C ASN A 893 -2.30 36.10 -21.58
N GLU A 894 -3.26 35.23 -21.94
CA GLU A 894 -3.64 34.05 -21.14
C GLU A 894 -3.27 32.73 -21.83
N ALA A 895 -3.20 32.70 -23.17
CA ALA A 895 -2.89 31.50 -23.94
C ALA A 895 -2.20 31.81 -25.28
N GLU A 896 -1.49 30.83 -25.83
CA GLU A 896 -1.05 30.80 -27.24
C GLU A 896 -1.79 29.67 -27.98
N GLN A 897 -2.48 30.02 -29.07
CA GLN A 897 -3.13 29.06 -29.95
C GLN A 897 -2.26 28.79 -31.17
N ASN A 898 -1.64 27.61 -31.23
CA ASN A 898 -0.80 27.17 -32.34
C ASN A 898 -1.59 26.25 -33.29
N ILE A 899 -1.76 26.69 -34.54
CA ILE A 899 -2.50 26.00 -35.59
C ILE A 899 -1.54 25.58 -36.70
N PRO A 900 -1.21 24.29 -36.84
CA PRO A 900 -0.45 23.80 -37.98
C PRO A 900 -1.22 24.08 -39.27
N ILE A 901 -0.56 24.65 -40.27
CA ILE A 901 -1.21 25.00 -41.53
C ILE A 901 -1.73 23.77 -42.28
N SER A 902 -1.08 22.62 -42.07
CA SER A 902 -1.51 21.32 -42.59
C SER A 902 -2.84 20.84 -42.02
N ALA A 903 -3.26 21.35 -40.85
CA ALA A 903 -4.54 21.02 -40.24
C ALA A 903 -5.71 21.79 -40.88
N LEU A 904 -5.42 22.83 -41.69
CA LEU A 904 -6.42 23.69 -42.32
C LEU A 904 -6.59 23.30 -43.80
N THR A 905 -7.56 22.44 -44.10
CA THR A 905 -7.94 22.13 -45.49
C THR A 905 -9.03 23.09 -45.94
N LEU A 906 -8.70 24.02 -46.85
CA LEU A 906 -9.65 25.02 -47.34
C LEU A 906 -10.17 24.67 -48.74
N GLY A 907 -11.50 24.59 -48.88
CA GLY A 907 -12.17 24.45 -50.16
C GLY A 907 -11.98 25.67 -51.08
N ASN A 908 -12.34 25.51 -52.36
CA ASN A 908 -12.20 26.59 -53.35
C ASN A 908 -13.04 27.83 -53.02
N ASP A 909 -14.22 27.63 -52.44
CA ASP A 909 -15.22 28.68 -52.19
C ASP A 909 -15.01 29.47 -50.89
N ILE A 910 -14.03 29.07 -50.08
CA ILE A 910 -13.67 29.75 -48.82
C ILE A 910 -12.90 31.04 -49.12
N THR A 911 -13.30 32.15 -48.50
CA THR A 911 -12.61 33.46 -48.58
C THR A 911 -11.73 33.73 -47.38
N ASP A 912 -12.21 33.40 -46.17
CA ASP A 912 -11.57 33.75 -44.91
C ASP A 912 -11.68 32.61 -43.88
N ILE A 913 -10.83 32.66 -42.85
CA ILE A 913 -10.97 31.90 -41.61
C ILE A 913 -11.16 32.90 -40.47
N ILE A 914 -12.10 32.61 -39.59
CA ILE A 914 -12.29 33.35 -38.34
C ILE A 914 -11.89 32.44 -37.17
N ILE A 915 -10.96 32.92 -36.36
CA ILE A 915 -10.55 32.28 -35.10
C ILE A 915 -11.09 33.11 -33.95
N THR A 916 -11.95 32.51 -33.13
CA THR A 916 -12.50 33.10 -31.92
C THR A 916 -11.89 32.44 -30.69
N ILE A 917 -11.41 33.26 -29.75
CA ILE A 917 -10.95 32.84 -28.43
C ILE A 917 -11.75 33.65 -27.43
N GLN A 918 -12.56 32.99 -26.59
CA GLN A 918 -13.42 33.68 -25.64
C GLN A 918 -13.60 32.89 -24.35
N ALA A 919 -14.05 33.55 -23.28
CA ALA A 919 -14.63 32.85 -22.15
C ALA A 919 -15.97 32.22 -22.57
N PRO A 920 -16.28 30.97 -22.15
CA PRO A 920 -17.58 30.38 -22.41
C PRO A 920 -18.68 31.14 -21.64
N GLU A 921 -19.93 30.87 -21.99
CA GLU A 921 -21.08 31.43 -21.26
C GLU A 921 -21.02 31.04 -19.77
N GLN A 922 -21.59 31.89 -18.92
CA GLN A 922 -21.47 31.73 -17.47
C GLN A 922 -22.09 30.42 -16.98
N ASP A 923 -23.23 30.00 -17.55
CA ASP A 923 -23.89 28.74 -17.22
C ASP A 923 -23.01 27.52 -17.59
N VAL A 924 -22.27 27.60 -18.68
CA VAL A 924 -21.30 26.58 -19.10
C VAL A 924 -20.10 26.57 -18.16
N THR A 925 -19.60 27.75 -17.78
CA THR A 925 -18.52 27.89 -16.78
C THR A 925 -18.94 27.29 -15.44
N ASP A 926 -20.18 27.52 -15.01
CA ASP A 926 -20.72 26.97 -13.77
C ASP A 926 -20.86 25.45 -13.85
N LYS A 927 -21.31 24.89 -14.99
CA LYS A 927 -21.35 23.43 -15.21
C LYS A 927 -19.96 22.80 -15.16
N ILE A 928 -18.96 23.42 -15.78
CA ILE A 928 -17.56 22.97 -15.74
C ILE A 928 -17.05 22.95 -14.29
N ASN A 929 -17.21 24.07 -13.57
CA ASN A 929 -16.78 24.16 -12.17
C ASN A 929 -17.51 23.15 -11.27
N ASN A 930 -18.81 22.93 -11.48
CA ASN A 930 -19.59 21.96 -10.74
C ASN A 930 -19.18 20.52 -11.08
N LYS A 931 -18.87 20.22 -12.35
CA LYS A 931 -18.37 18.92 -12.77
C LYS A 931 -17.00 18.63 -12.18
N ALA A 932 -16.09 19.61 -12.16
CA ALA A 932 -14.80 19.46 -11.52
C ALA A 932 -14.96 19.12 -10.03
N LYS A 933 -15.83 19.85 -9.32
CA LYS A 933 -16.16 19.57 -7.92
C LYS A 933 -16.76 18.17 -7.72
N SER A 934 -17.70 17.75 -8.57
CA SER A 934 -18.37 16.44 -8.41
C SER A 934 -17.48 15.25 -8.74
N THR A 935 -16.40 15.44 -9.52
CA THR A 935 -15.41 14.41 -9.83
C THR A 935 -14.14 14.51 -8.98
N GLY A 936 -14.14 15.32 -7.91
CA GLY A 936 -12.96 15.52 -7.06
C GLY A 936 -11.77 16.18 -7.77
N ALA A 937 -12.01 16.81 -8.93
CA ALA A 937 -11.00 17.47 -9.74
C ALA A 937 -10.87 18.95 -9.36
N LYS A 938 -9.64 19.46 -9.36
CA LYS A 938 -9.33 20.89 -9.17
C LYS A 938 -9.08 21.53 -10.53
N SER A 939 -9.91 22.50 -10.94
CA SER A 939 -9.63 23.31 -12.14
C SER A 939 -8.47 24.27 -11.84
N LEU A 940 -7.41 24.22 -12.63
CA LEU A 940 -6.22 25.05 -12.45
C LEU A 940 -6.32 26.39 -13.20
N LEU A 941 -7.18 26.47 -14.23
CA LEU A 941 -7.38 27.66 -15.05
C LEU A 941 -8.86 27.91 -15.30
N SER A 942 -9.18 29.14 -15.70
CA SER A 942 -10.50 29.47 -16.23
C SER A 942 -10.70 28.82 -17.61
N PRO A 943 -11.89 28.26 -17.90
CA PRO A 943 -12.13 27.60 -19.18
C PRO A 943 -12.02 28.57 -20.37
N LEU A 944 -11.42 28.09 -21.46
CA LEU A 944 -11.19 28.84 -22.69
C LEU A 944 -11.94 28.20 -23.85
N GLU A 945 -12.88 28.93 -24.45
CA GLU A 945 -13.59 28.49 -25.64
C GLU A 945 -12.86 28.94 -26.91
N VAL A 946 -12.54 27.99 -27.78
CA VAL A 946 -11.86 28.20 -29.06
C VAL A 946 -12.78 27.75 -30.19
N LYS A 947 -12.97 28.62 -31.19
CA LYS A 947 -13.73 28.32 -32.41
C LYS A 947 -12.95 28.73 -33.65
N ILE A 948 -12.81 27.82 -34.60
CA ILE A 948 -12.21 28.04 -35.90
C ILE A 948 -13.30 27.75 -36.96
N VAL A 949 -13.69 28.78 -37.70
CA VAL A 949 -14.71 28.69 -38.74
C VAL A 949 -14.15 29.16 -40.08
N ALA A 950 -14.49 28.45 -41.15
CA ALA A 950 -14.26 28.88 -42.52
C ALA A 950 -15.44 29.74 -42.99
N VAL A 951 -15.17 30.81 -43.73
CA VAL A 951 -16.15 31.72 -44.29
C VAL A 951 -16.15 31.56 -45.80
N ASP A 952 -17.29 31.25 -46.40
CA ASP A 952 -17.41 31.15 -47.86
C ASP A 952 -17.70 32.50 -48.53
N SER A 953 -17.71 32.51 -49.86
CA SER A 953 -18.04 33.69 -50.67
C SER A 953 -19.43 34.29 -50.40
N GLY A 954 -20.35 33.53 -49.82
CA GLY A 954 -21.67 33.96 -49.37
C GLY A 954 -21.73 34.44 -47.90
N LYS A 955 -20.58 34.48 -47.21
CA LYS A 955 -20.42 34.78 -45.77
C LYS A 955 -21.00 33.73 -44.81
N VAL A 956 -21.26 32.52 -45.29
CA VAL A 956 -21.67 31.41 -44.42
C VAL A 956 -20.46 30.93 -43.62
N GLN A 957 -20.62 30.82 -42.30
CA GLN A 957 -19.59 30.32 -41.41
C GLN A 957 -19.79 28.82 -41.14
N THR A 958 -18.78 28.01 -41.42
CA THR A 958 -18.79 26.57 -41.15
C THR A 958 -17.62 26.22 -40.23
N ALA A 959 -17.88 25.48 -39.14
CA ALA A 959 -16.84 25.01 -38.24
C ALA A 959 -15.82 24.14 -38.98
N ILE A 960 -14.53 24.42 -38.81
CA ILE A 960 -13.47 23.60 -39.38
C ILE A 960 -13.27 22.39 -38.47
N THR A 961 -13.56 21.20 -38.99
CA THR A 961 -13.25 19.94 -38.30
C THR A 961 -11.82 19.53 -38.62
N ILE A 962 -10.99 19.38 -37.58
CA ILE A 962 -9.64 18.86 -37.71
C ILE A 962 -9.70 17.36 -37.54
N SER A 963 -9.38 16.62 -38.61
CA SER A 963 -9.39 15.16 -38.63
C SER A 963 -7.99 14.59 -38.87
N GLY A 964 -7.82 13.30 -38.55
CA GLY A 964 -6.51 12.63 -38.64
C GLY A 964 -5.58 13.01 -37.48
N ALA A 965 -4.29 12.73 -37.63
CA ALA A 965 -3.27 13.00 -36.60
C ALA A 965 -2.77 14.45 -36.52
N SER A 966 -3.52 15.39 -37.08
CA SER A 966 -3.18 16.81 -36.93
C SER A 966 -3.79 17.34 -35.64
N TYR A 967 -2.95 17.91 -34.78
CA TYR A 967 -3.38 18.54 -33.52
C TYR A 967 -3.18 20.05 -33.57
N VAL A 968 -4.16 20.78 -33.08
CA VAL A 968 -4.03 22.20 -32.76
C VAL A 968 -3.66 22.30 -31.29
N SER A 969 -2.62 23.09 -31.00
CA SER A 969 -2.09 23.20 -29.65
C SER A 969 -2.57 24.48 -28.97
N THR A 970 -3.11 24.37 -27.78
CA THR A 970 -3.41 25.50 -26.88
C THR A 970 -2.40 25.47 -25.74
N LEU A 971 -1.61 26.53 -25.60
CA LEU A 971 -0.55 26.61 -24.61
C LEU A 971 -0.97 27.56 -23.48
N PHE A 972 -0.84 27.10 -22.25
CA PHE A 972 -1.01 27.89 -21.04
C PHE A 972 0.29 27.93 -20.25
N LYS A 973 0.56 29.03 -19.54
CA LYS A 973 1.70 29.17 -18.64
C LYS A 973 1.19 29.32 -17.21
N LEU A 974 1.61 28.41 -16.34
CA LEU A 974 1.24 28.34 -14.94
C LEU A 974 2.50 28.48 -14.07
N ASN A 975 2.37 28.83 -12.80
CA ASN A 975 3.50 28.71 -11.88
C ASN A 975 3.70 27.24 -11.52
N LYS A 976 4.96 26.78 -11.44
CA LYS A 976 5.27 25.39 -11.06
C LYS A 976 4.71 25.01 -9.68
N LYS A 977 4.52 25.97 -8.78
CA LYS A 977 3.98 25.74 -7.44
C LYS A 977 2.48 25.44 -7.41
N ASP A 978 1.75 25.77 -8.47
CA ASP A 978 0.29 25.70 -8.50
C ASP A 978 -0.23 24.42 -9.16
N ILE A 979 0.66 23.58 -9.69
CA ILE A 979 0.35 22.38 -10.50
C ILE A 979 1.24 21.20 -10.12
N ASP A 980 0.62 20.03 -9.92
CA ASP A 980 1.31 18.74 -9.95
C ASP A 980 1.21 18.15 -11.37
N ILE A 981 2.33 18.17 -12.11
CA ILE A 981 2.35 17.73 -13.52
C ILE A 981 2.13 16.22 -13.69
N ASP A 982 2.35 15.42 -12.64
CA ASP A 982 2.10 13.97 -12.68
C ASP A 982 0.61 13.65 -12.43
N ARG A 983 -0.17 14.64 -12.00
CA ARG A 983 -1.61 14.52 -11.67
C ARG A 983 -2.51 15.49 -12.42
N ALA A 984 -1.95 16.28 -13.32
CA ALA A 984 -2.68 17.26 -14.12
C ALA A 984 -2.85 16.81 -15.57
N THR A 985 -3.97 17.19 -16.18
CA THR A 985 -4.21 17.00 -17.61
C THR A 985 -5.03 18.14 -18.18
N GLY A 986 -4.82 18.44 -19.46
CA GLY A 986 -5.80 19.17 -20.23
C GLY A 986 -7.05 18.34 -20.48
N VAL A 987 -8.20 19.00 -20.48
CA VAL A 987 -9.48 18.41 -20.85
C VAL A 987 -10.25 19.32 -21.77
N ILE A 988 -11.08 18.71 -22.61
CA ILE A 988 -12.15 19.37 -23.35
C ILE A 988 -13.48 19.03 -22.66
N TYR A 989 -14.29 20.05 -22.41
CA TYR A 989 -15.64 19.90 -21.89
C TYR A 989 -16.65 19.81 -23.04
N ILE A 990 -17.53 18.80 -22.98
CA ILE A 990 -18.61 18.59 -23.96
C ILE A 990 -19.95 19.00 -23.31
N PRO A 991 -20.53 20.15 -23.67
CA PRO A 991 -21.76 20.65 -23.05
C PRO A 991 -22.97 19.73 -23.21
N GLU A 992 -23.05 19.00 -24.32
CA GLU A 992 -24.20 18.14 -24.67
C GLU A 992 -24.29 16.91 -23.76
N THR A 993 -23.15 16.35 -23.34
CA THR A 993 -23.07 15.15 -22.49
C THR A 993 -22.65 15.47 -21.05
N ASN A 994 -22.23 16.71 -20.77
CA ASN A 994 -21.68 17.13 -19.48
C ASN A 994 -20.46 16.30 -19.04
N GLU A 995 -19.57 16.02 -20.00
CA GLU A 995 -18.38 15.17 -19.80
C GLU A 995 -17.08 15.95 -19.95
N TYR A 996 -16.08 15.54 -19.17
CA TYR A 996 -14.68 15.85 -19.44
C TYR A 996 -14.07 14.74 -20.26
N ARG A 997 -13.33 15.12 -21.31
CA ARG A 997 -12.54 14.20 -22.11
C ARG A 997 -11.09 14.61 -22.10
N HIS A 998 -10.21 13.62 -21.98
CA HIS A 998 -8.78 13.81 -22.08
C HIS A 998 -8.40 14.56 -23.36
N VAL A 999 -7.49 15.53 -23.22
CA VAL A 999 -6.77 16.13 -24.35
C VAL A 999 -5.30 15.81 -24.14
N PRO A 1000 -4.61 15.21 -25.12
CA PRO A 1000 -3.17 14.96 -25.03
C PRO A 1000 -2.42 16.20 -24.57
N THR A 1001 -1.66 16.09 -23.48
CA THR A 1001 -1.08 17.25 -22.80
C THR A 1001 0.40 17.01 -22.53
N LEU A 1002 1.22 17.98 -22.92
CA LEU A 1002 2.65 18.03 -22.60
C LEU A 1002 2.90 19.15 -21.59
N PHE A 1003 3.68 18.88 -20.55
CA PHE A 1003 4.12 19.88 -19.58
C PHE A 1003 5.62 20.15 -19.73
N THR A 1004 6.01 21.40 -19.98
CA THR A 1004 7.42 21.80 -20.01
C THR A 1004 7.71 22.67 -18.79
N ILE A 1005 8.62 22.22 -17.92
CA ILE A 1005 9.14 23.04 -16.83
C ILE A 1005 10.16 24.01 -17.42
N ASN A 1006 9.86 25.30 -17.35
CA ASN A 1006 10.72 26.36 -17.87
C ASN A 1006 11.78 26.74 -16.81
N SER A 1007 12.92 27.26 -17.27
CA SER A 1007 14.03 27.70 -16.40
C SER A 1007 13.65 28.86 -15.47
N ASP A 1008 12.57 29.58 -15.76
CA ASP A 1008 12.04 30.70 -14.96
C ASP A 1008 11.10 30.25 -13.82
N GLY A 1009 10.95 28.93 -13.59
CA GLY A 1009 10.10 28.39 -12.53
C GLY A 1009 8.61 28.30 -12.88
N THR A 1010 8.26 28.51 -14.15
CA THR A 1010 6.90 28.30 -14.67
C THR A 1010 6.77 26.95 -15.39
N VAL A 1011 5.54 26.50 -15.60
CA VAL A 1011 5.19 25.31 -16.38
C VAL A 1011 4.37 25.74 -17.58
N THR A 1012 4.81 25.35 -18.77
CA THR A 1012 4.01 25.47 -20.00
C THR A 1012 3.23 24.18 -20.21
N ALA A 1013 1.90 24.25 -20.15
CA ALA A 1013 1.01 23.16 -20.50
C ALA A 1013 0.55 23.32 -21.95
N GLN A 1014 0.92 22.37 -22.81
CA GLN A 1014 0.56 22.32 -24.23
C GLN A 1014 -0.50 21.25 -24.44
N LEU A 1015 -1.75 21.69 -24.63
CA LEU A 1015 -2.89 20.83 -24.92
C LEU A 1015 -3.01 20.63 -26.43
N LYS A 1016 -2.87 19.40 -26.90
CA LYS A 1016 -2.95 19.01 -28.31
C LYS A 1016 -4.35 18.44 -28.59
N GLY A 1017 -5.26 19.29 -29.04
CA GLY A 1017 -6.65 18.94 -29.32
C GLY A 1017 -7.08 19.19 -30.76
N HIS A 1018 -8.35 18.93 -31.06
CA HIS A 1018 -8.97 19.18 -32.36
C HIS A 1018 -9.73 20.53 -32.35
N ALA A 1019 -8.99 21.63 -32.21
CA ALA A 1019 -9.36 23.07 -32.33
C ALA A 1019 -10.66 23.60 -31.71
N ASN A 1020 -11.84 23.08 -32.06
CA ASN A 1020 -13.12 23.59 -31.59
C ASN A 1020 -13.48 22.94 -30.26
N GLY A 1021 -13.65 23.75 -29.21
CA GLY A 1021 -13.98 23.21 -27.90
C GLY A 1021 -13.79 24.20 -26.77
N ILE A 1022 -14.16 23.74 -25.57
CA ILE A 1022 -13.94 24.47 -24.32
C ILE A 1022 -12.86 23.72 -23.55
N TYR A 1023 -11.68 24.33 -23.46
CA TYR A 1023 -10.49 23.73 -22.88
C TYR A 1023 -10.25 24.25 -21.47
N THR A 1024 -9.81 23.38 -20.58
CA THR A 1024 -9.24 23.75 -19.27
C THR A 1024 -8.18 22.74 -18.87
N ILE A 1025 -7.50 23.02 -17.76
CA ILE A 1025 -6.58 22.09 -17.11
C ILE A 1025 -7.17 21.72 -15.76
N ILE A 1026 -7.24 20.42 -15.51
CA ILE A 1026 -7.67 19.88 -14.23
C ILE A 1026 -6.53 19.10 -13.58
N GLU A 1027 -6.53 19.07 -12.26
CA GLU A 1027 -5.69 18.21 -11.43
C GLU A 1027 -6.61 17.24 -10.69
N THR A 1028 -6.30 15.94 -10.73
CA THR A 1028 -7.11 14.89 -10.11
C THR A 1028 -6.24 14.02 -9.22
N LYS A 1029 -6.81 13.59 -8.09
CA LYS A 1029 -6.12 12.74 -7.13
C LYS A 1029 -6.75 11.36 -7.11
N PHE A 1030 -6.33 10.52 -8.05
CA PHE A 1030 -6.58 9.08 -7.99
C PHE A 1030 -5.40 8.39 -7.32
N ASP A 1031 -5.69 7.61 -6.29
CA ASP A 1031 -4.72 6.80 -5.56
C ASP A 1031 -5.37 5.42 -5.38
N PHE A 1032 -4.87 4.42 -6.11
CA PHE A 1032 -5.37 3.05 -6.05
C PHE A 1032 -4.39 2.19 -5.24
N PRO A 1033 -4.81 1.63 -4.10
CA PRO A 1033 -3.98 0.77 -3.26
C PRO A 1033 -3.31 -0.41 -3.98
N ASP A 1034 -3.95 -1.01 -4.99
CA ASP A 1034 -3.40 -2.13 -5.77
C ASP A 1034 -2.31 -1.71 -6.79
N VAL A 1035 -2.07 -0.41 -6.97
CA VAL A 1035 -1.03 0.14 -7.85
C VAL A 1035 0.27 0.32 -7.06
N ILE A 1036 0.92 -0.80 -6.76
CA ILE A 1036 2.07 -0.85 -5.84
C ILE A 1036 3.42 -0.84 -6.58
N ALA A 1037 3.55 -1.61 -7.66
CA ALA A 1037 4.86 -1.84 -8.28
C ALA A 1037 5.37 -0.63 -9.09
N GLU A 1038 6.62 -0.26 -8.85
CA GLU A 1038 7.27 0.91 -9.46
C GLU A 1038 7.27 0.89 -11.01
N TRP A 1039 7.28 -0.31 -11.62
CA TRP A 1039 7.33 -0.43 -13.07
C TRP A 1039 6.06 0.04 -13.80
N TYR A 1040 4.90 0.10 -13.12
CA TYR A 1040 3.66 0.62 -13.69
C TYR A 1040 3.07 1.83 -12.95
N LYS A 1041 3.53 2.11 -11.71
CA LYS A 1041 2.89 3.08 -10.82
C LYS A 1041 2.75 4.46 -11.46
N LYS A 1042 3.85 5.00 -11.98
CA LYS A 1042 3.86 6.32 -12.64
C LYS A 1042 2.93 6.37 -13.86
N ASP A 1043 3.02 5.36 -14.74
CA ASP A 1043 2.23 5.31 -15.98
C ASP A 1043 0.73 5.16 -15.66
N ILE A 1044 0.37 4.38 -14.64
CA ILE A 1044 -1.03 4.23 -14.19
C ILE A 1044 -1.54 5.51 -13.55
N THR A 1045 -0.81 6.11 -12.60
CA THR A 1045 -1.20 7.39 -11.97
C THR A 1045 -1.46 8.46 -13.04
N LEU A 1046 -0.54 8.61 -13.99
CA LEU A 1046 -0.70 9.58 -15.07
C LEU A 1046 -1.90 9.27 -15.96
N ALA A 1047 -2.12 8.01 -16.34
CA ALA A 1047 -3.24 7.61 -17.19
C ALA A 1047 -4.60 7.82 -16.49
N THR A 1048 -4.70 7.51 -15.20
CA THR A 1048 -5.92 7.72 -14.41
C THR A 1048 -6.17 9.20 -14.18
N SER A 1049 -5.13 9.96 -13.82
CA SER A 1049 -5.25 11.41 -13.64
C SER A 1049 -5.56 12.15 -14.95
N SER A 1050 -5.18 11.54 -16.07
CA SER A 1050 -5.49 12.01 -17.42
C SER A 1050 -6.91 11.68 -17.89
N LEU A 1051 -7.70 10.91 -17.13
CA LEU A 1051 -9.02 10.38 -17.51
C LEU A 1051 -8.96 9.45 -18.75
N ILE A 1052 -7.81 8.83 -19.00
CA ILE A 1052 -7.62 7.86 -20.09
C ILE A 1052 -8.23 6.51 -19.70
N VAL A 1053 -8.09 6.13 -18.44
CA VAL A 1053 -8.57 4.87 -17.86
C VAL A 1053 -9.13 5.12 -16.45
N SER A 1054 -10.06 4.28 -16.03
CA SER A 1054 -10.59 4.24 -14.66
C SER A 1054 -10.25 2.90 -14.00
N GLY A 1055 -10.25 2.89 -12.67
CA GLY A 1055 -10.20 1.65 -11.91
C GLY A 1055 -11.46 0.79 -12.10
N THR A 1056 -11.39 -0.44 -11.60
CA THR A 1056 -12.53 -1.37 -11.54
C THR A 1056 -13.50 -0.98 -10.42
N SER A 1057 -13.00 -0.27 -9.40
CA SER A 1057 -13.79 0.38 -8.36
C SER A 1057 -13.12 1.69 -7.91
N GLU A 1058 -13.68 2.35 -6.89
CA GLU A 1058 -13.04 3.53 -6.27
C GLU A 1058 -11.74 3.19 -5.52
N GLN A 1059 -11.52 1.91 -5.15
CA GLN A 1059 -10.37 1.45 -4.37
C GLN A 1059 -9.48 0.43 -5.10
N GLU A 1060 -9.83 0.03 -6.31
CA GLU A 1060 -9.07 -0.97 -7.06
C GLU A 1060 -8.94 -0.53 -8.52
N PHE A 1061 -7.71 -0.55 -9.02
CA PHE A 1061 -7.42 -0.32 -10.43
C PHE A 1061 -7.65 -1.59 -11.27
N GLY A 1062 -7.32 -2.76 -10.71
CA GLY A 1062 -7.38 -4.07 -11.36
C GLY A 1062 -6.08 -4.41 -12.09
N VAL A 1063 -4.91 -4.13 -11.48
CA VAL A 1063 -3.59 -4.24 -12.15
C VAL A 1063 -3.32 -5.59 -12.85
N ASN A 1064 -3.82 -6.68 -12.27
CA ASN A 1064 -3.63 -8.05 -12.78
C ASN A 1064 -4.81 -8.58 -13.60
N GLN A 1065 -5.92 -7.84 -13.68
CA GLN A 1065 -7.08 -8.27 -14.45
C GLN A 1065 -6.76 -8.25 -15.94
N GLU A 1066 -7.21 -9.27 -16.67
CA GLU A 1066 -7.09 -9.29 -18.13
C GLU A 1066 -7.95 -8.20 -18.74
N ILE A 1067 -7.39 -7.44 -19.68
CA ILE A 1067 -8.13 -6.36 -20.34
C ILE A 1067 -8.92 -6.90 -21.54
N THR A 1068 -10.17 -6.47 -21.66
CA THR A 1068 -11.00 -6.79 -22.83
C THR A 1068 -10.56 -6.00 -24.05
N ARG A 1069 -10.86 -6.51 -25.24
CA ARG A 1069 -10.51 -5.84 -26.50
C ARG A 1069 -11.24 -4.50 -26.65
N ALA A 1070 -12.49 -4.39 -26.21
CA ALA A 1070 -13.24 -3.12 -26.24
C ALA A 1070 -12.68 -2.08 -25.26
N GLU A 1071 -12.34 -2.49 -24.03
CA GLU A 1071 -11.73 -1.60 -23.03
C GLU A 1071 -10.38 -1.07 -23.51
N PHE A 1072 -9.53 -1.94 -24.06
CA PHE A 1072 -8.24 -1.51 -24.63
C PHE A 1072 -8.40 -0.48 -25.76
N VAL A 1073 -9.38 -0.67 -26.64
CA VAL A 1073 -9.66 0.29 -27.73
C VAL A 1073 -10.20 1.62 -27.19
N SER A 1074 -11.07 1.58 -26.17
CA SER A 1074 -11.55 2.76 -25.47
C SER A 1074 -10.40 3.60 -24.90
N ILE A 1075 -9.42 2.95 -24.27
CA ILE A 1075 -8.21 3.58 -23.75
C ILE A 1075 -7.42 4.27 -24.86
N ILE A 1076 -7.22 3.63 -26.02
CA ILE A 1076 -6.53 4.23 -27.17
C ILE A 1076 -7.27 5.47 -27.69
N VAL A 1077 -8.59 5.38 -27.86
CA VAL A 1077 -9.41 6.49 -28.37
C VAL A 1077 -9.36 7.69 -27.42
N LYS A 1078 -9.49 7.44 -26.11
CA LYS A 1078 -9.36 8.47 -25.07
C LYS A 1078 -7.95 9.07 -25.05
N ALA A 1079 -6.92 8.23 -25.06
CA ALA A 1079 -5.51 8.63 -25.06
C ALA A 1079 -5.12 9.53 -26.25
N LEU A 1080 -5.75 9.34 -27.42
CA LEU A 1080 -5.52 10.16 -28.61
C LEU A 1080 -6.38 11.44 -28.66
N GLY A 1081 -7.31 11.62 -27.71
CA GLY A 1081 -8.28 12.73 -27.71
C GLY A 1081 -9.34 12.62 -28.82
N ILE A 1082 -9.62 11.42 -29.31
CA ILE A 1082 -10.60 11.18 -30.38
C ILE A 1082 -12.02 11.21 -29.80
N ALA A 1083 -12.91 11.94 -30.47
CA ALA A 1083 -14.31 12.03 -30.08
C ALA A 1083 -15.07 10.72 -30.38
N PRO A 1084 -15.96 10.27 -29.49
CA PRO A 1084 -16.78 9.09 -29.71
C PRO A 1084 -17.82 9.36 -30.82
N THR A 1085 -18.30 8.32 -31.50
CA THR A 1085 -19.31 8.45 -32.56
C THR A 1085 -20.45 7.45 -32.39
N ALA A 1086 -21.69 7.91 -32.62
CA ALA A 1086 -22.91 7.10 -32.53
C ALA A 1086 -23.33 6.48 -33.88
N ASP A 1087 -22.42 6.44 -34.86
CA ASP A 1087 -22.66 5.80 -36.15
C ASP A 1087 -22.92 4.28 -35.96
N SER A 1088 -23.68 3.66 -36.87
CA SER A 1088 -23.99 2.23 -36.77
C SER A 1088 -22.74 1.38 -37.04
N SER A 1089 -22.46 0.42 -36.14
CA SER A 1089 -21.30 -0.48 -36.29
C SER A 1089 -21.31 -1.28 -37.57
N THR A 1090 -20.11 -1.46 -38.13
CA THR A 1090 -19.88 -2.45 -39.19
C THR A 1090 -19.79 -3.89 -38.64
N PHE A 1091 -19.60 -4.06 -37.33
CA PHE A 1091 -19.57 -5.35 -36.65
C PHE A 1091 -20.94 -5.70 -36.05
N LYS A 1092 -21.36 -6.95 -36.17
CA LYS A 1092 -22.67 -7.40 -35.70
C LYS A 1092 -22.75 -7.60 -34.18
N ASP A 1093 -21.60 -7.81 -33.55
CA ASP A 1093 -21.45 -8.02 -32.11
C ASP A 1093 -21.13 -6.73 -31.32
N VAL A 1094 -21.12 -5.57 -32.01
CA VAL A 1094 -20.98 -4.25 -31.40
C VAL A 1094 -22.28 -3.48 -31.62
N GLY A 1095 -23.13 -3.45 -30.61
CA GLY A 1095 -24.41 -2.74 -30.64
C GLY A 1095 -24.42 -1.53 -29.70
N GLY A 1096 -25.48 -0.71 -29.75
CA GLY A 1096 -25.59 0.49 -28.90
C GLY A 1096 -25.68 0.23 -27.38
N LYS A 1097 -25.75 -1.02 -26.94
CA LYS A 1097 -25.67 -1.44 -25.53
C LYS A 1097 -24.32 -2.05 -25.14
N THR A 1098 -23.44 -2.31 -26.11
CA THR A 1098 -22.11 -2.86 -25.86
C THR A 1098 -21.27 -1.78 -25.18
N GLU A 1099 -20.56 -2.14 -24.12
CA GLU A 1099 -19.67 -1.23 -23.43
C GLU A 1099 -18.58 -0.73 -24.38
N PHE A 1100 -18.32 0.59 -24.38
CA PHE A 1100 -17.39 1.27 -25.29
C PHE A 1100 -17.74 1.21 -26.80
N ALA A 1101 -18.97 0.89 -27.17
CA ALA A 1101 -19.37 0.82 -28.59
C ALA A 1101 -19.03 2.09 -29.38
N THR A 1102 -19.25 3.27 -28.80
CA THR A 1102 -19.00 4.56 -29.48
C THR A 1102 -17.52 4.85 -29.71
N GLU A 1103 -16.65 4.35 -28.82
CA GLU A 1103 -15.21 4.40 -28.95
C GLU A 1103 -14.72 3.39 -30.00
N VAL A 1104 -15.26 2.18 -30.00
CA VAL A 1104 -14.96 1.17 -31.03
C VAL A 1104 -15.28 1.71 -32.43
N GLU A 1105 -16.43 2.37 -32.61
CA GLU A 1105 -16.78 2.99 -33.90
C GLU A 1105 -15.85 4.14 -34.29
N ALA A 1106 -15.47 4.98 -33.32
CA ALA A 1106 -14.52 6.05 -33.58
C ALA A 1106 -13.15 5.49 -34.02
N ALA A 1107 -12.72 4.37 -33.42
CA ALA A 1107 -11.49 3.69 -33.78
C ALA A 1107 -11.56 3.05 -35.17
N VAL A 1108 -12.70 2.47 -35.57
CA VAL A 1108 -12.93 1.93 -36.92
C VAL A 1108 -12.87 3.04 -37.97
N LYS A 1109 -13.60 4.14 -37.75
CA LYS A 1109 -13.65 5.29 -38.66
C LYS A 1109 -12.29 5.96 -38.84
N SER A 1110 -11.48 5.93 -37.78
CA SER A 1110 -10.10 6.44 -37.78
C SER A 1110 -9.07 5.43 -38.34
N GLY A 1111 -9.50 4.21 -38.70
CA GLY A 1111 -8.64 3.17 -39.25
C GLY A 1111 -7.66 2.55 -38.25
N LEU A 1112 -7.91 2.70 -36.94
CA LEU A 1112 -7.03 2.23 -35.87
C LEU A 1112 -7.16 0.72 -35.63
N ILE A 1113 -8.36 0.17 -35.85
CA ILE A 1113 -8.67 -1.22 -35.55
C ILE A 1113 -9.32 -1.95 -36.73
N LYS A 1114 -9.22 -3.27 -36.69
CA LYS A 1114 -9.96 -4.21 -37.53
C LYS A 1114 -10.58 -5.28 -36.64
N GLY A 1115 -11.71 -5.85 -37.08
CA GLY A 1115 -12.35 -6.98 -36.41
C GLY A 1115 -11.52 -8.25 -36.51
N ARG A 1116 -11.83 -9.23 -35.66
CA ARG A 1116 -11.28 -10.60 -35.77
C ARG A 1116 -11.79 -11.28 -37.04
N SER A 1117 -12.97 -10.90 -37.52
CA SER A 1117 -13.48 -11.18 -38.87
C SER A 1117 -14.00 -9.90 -39.53
N SER A 1118 -14.55 -10.01 -40.75
CA SER A 1118 -15.19 -8.89 -41.45
C SER A 1118 -16.44 -8.34 -40.75
N ASP A 1119 -17.10 -9.12 -39.89
CA ASP A 1119 -18.35 -8.75 -39.22
C ASP A 1119 -18.36 -9.01 -37.70
N LYS A 1120 -17.21 -9.43 -37.11
CA LYS A 1120 -17.06 -9.70 -35.67
C LYS A 1120 -15.85 -8.96 -35.07
N PHE A 1121 -16.09 -8.19 -34.00
CA PHE A 1121 -15.04 -7.49 -33.25
C PHE A 1121 -14.57 -8.27 -32.01
N ASP A 1122 -15.48 -8.95 -31.32
CA ASP A 1122 -15.31 -9.66 -30.04
C ASP A 1122 -15.00 -8.73 -28.86
N PRO A 1123 -15.95 -7.85 -28.46
CA PRO A 1123 -15.72 -6.77 -27.50
C PRO A 1123 -15.28 -7.25 -26.11
N ASP A 1124 -15.90 -8.32 -25.61
CA ASP A 1124 -15.67 -8.86 -24.25
C ASP A 1124 -14.50 -9.85 -24.19
N GLY A 1125 -13.93 -10.23 -25.34
CA GLY A 1125 -12.81 -11.16 -25.39
C GLY A 1125 -11.51 -10.50 -24.93
N SER A 1126 -10.72 -11.22 -24.13
CA SER A 1126 -9.37 -10.78 -23.76
C SER A 1126 -8.50 -10.55 -24.99
N ILE A 1127 -7.66 -9.52 -24.93
CA ILE A 1127 -6.70 -9.19 -26.00
C ILE A 1127 -5.34 -9.84 -25.75
N THR A 1128 -4.77 -10.43 -26.80
CA THR A 1128 -3.41 -10.99 -26.74
C THR A 1128 -2.32 -9.95 -26.98
N ARG A 1129 -1.09 -10.21 -26.53
CA ARG A 1129 0.07 -9.32 -26.72
C ARG A 1129 0.33 -8.99 -28.19
N GLN A 1130 0.19 -9.96 -29.10
CA GLN A 1130 0.37 -9.73 -30.54
C GLN A 1130 -0.76 -8.91 -31.17
N GLU A 1131 -2.00 -9.05 -30.68
CA GLU A 1131 -3.15 -8.25 -31.15
C GLU A 1131 -3.03 -6.80 -30.69
N LEU A 1132 -2.64 -6.60 -29.43
CA LEU A 1132 -2.34 -5.29 -28.87
C LEU A 1132 -1.26 -4.58 -29.71
N ALA A 1133 -0.16 -5.27 -30.04
CA ALA A 1133 0.91 -4.73 -30.86
C ALA A 1133 0.40 -4.27 -32.26
N ALA A 1134 -0.45 -5.07 -32.90
CA ALA A 1134 -1.02 -4.73 -34.20
C ALA A 1134 -1.91 -3.48 -34.17
N ILE A 1135 -2.67 -3.28 -33.08
CA ILE A 1135 -3.46 -2.06 -32.89
C ILE A 1135 -2.53 -0.85 -32.69
N LEU A 1136 -1.51 -0.97 -31.81
CA LEU A 1136 -0.55 0.11 -31.57
C LEU A 1136 0.22 0.50 -32.84
N GLU A 1137 0.56 -0.46 -33.71
CA GLU A 1137 1.18 -0.16 -35.00
C GLU A 1137 0.29 0.71 -35.90
N ASN A 1138 -1.03 0.44 -35.95
CA ASN A 1138 -1.97 1.29 -36.68
C ASN A 1138 -2.07 2.69 -36.07
N VAL A 1139 -2.01 2.80 -34.74
CA VAL A 1139 -2.01 4.10 -34.04
C VAL A 1139 -0.74 4.90 -34.37
N MET A 1140 0.42 4.24 -34.41
CA MET A 1140 1.68 4.86 -34.80
C MET A 1140 1.62 5.34 -36.26
N LYS A 1141 1.09 4.53 -37.18
CA LYS A 1141 0.88 4.89 -38.60
C LYS A 1141 -0.11 6.06 -38.75
N TYR A 1142 -1.21 6.03 -37.99
CA TYR A 1142 -2.18 7.12 -37.95
C TYR A 1142 -1.48 8.44 -37.60
N ASN A 1143 -0.55 8.41 -36.63
CA ASN A 1143 0.27 9.54 -36.21
C ASN A 1143 1.51 9.82 -37.07
N GLY A 1144 1.57 9.27 -38.29
CA GLY A 1144 2.61 9.58 -39.26
C GLY A 1144 3.95 8.88 -39.03
N VAL A 1145 4.04 7.93 -38.09
CA VAL A 1145 5.22 7.09 -37.93
C VAL A 1145 5.24 6.07 -39.08
N THR A 1146 6.27 6.17 -39.93
CA THR A 1146 6.45 5.33 -41.12
C THR A 1146 7.65 4.37 -41.02
N SER A 1147 8.38 4.44 -39.90
CA SER A 1147 9.54 3.58 -39.63
C SER A 1147 9.15 2.10 -39.61
N GLN A 1148 9.93 1.27 -40.28
CA GLN A 1148 9.85 -0.19 -40.17
C GLN A 1148 11.03 -0.69 -39.36
N ALA A 1149 10.76 -1.49 -38.33
CA ALA A 1149 11.80 -2.21 -37.60
C ALA A 1149 12.24 -3.45 -38.38
N ASP A 1150 13.52 -3.79 -38.33
CA ASP A 1150 14.01 -5.05 -38.87
C ASP A 1150 13.42 -6.21 -38.04
N PRO A 1151 12.65 -7.14 -38.63
CA PRO A 1151 12.14 -8.31 -37.92
C PRO A 1151 13.24 -9.16 -37.27
N ALA A 1152 14.52 -9.00 -37.65
CA ALA A 1152 15.66 -9.62 -36.99
C ALA A 1152 15.74 -9.27 -35.49
N ILE A 1153 15.21 -8.13 -35.04
CA ILE A 1153 15.18 -7.77 -33.61
C ILE A 1153 14.42 -8.80 -32.77
N LEU A 1154 13.44 -9.49 -33.37
CA LEU A 1154 12.67 -10.53 -32.69
C LEU A 1154 13.48 -11.82 -32.48
N LYS A 1155 14.62 -12.01 -33.17
CA LYS A 1155 15.47 -13.20 -33.03
C LYS A 1155 16.08 -13.34 -31.63
N THR A 1156 16.18 -12.26 -30.87
CA THR A 1156 16.59 -12.27 -29.46
C THR A 1156 15.62 -13.07 -28.59
N TYR A 1157 14.38 -13.26 -29.04
CA TYR A 1157 13.36 -14.02 -28.32
C TYR A 1157 13.19 -15.43 -28.89
N LYS A 1158 13.32 -16.43 -28.01
CA LYS A 1158 13.26 -17.86 -28.34
C LYS A 1158 11.90 -18.28 -28.91
N ASP A 1159 10.84 -17.59 -28.52
CA ASP A 1159 9.46 -17.87 -28.91
C ASP A 1159 8.95 -17.04 -30.09
N GLN A 1160 9.82 -16.28 -30.79
CA GLN A 1160 9.43 -15.48 -31.96
C GLN A 1160 8.71 -16.28 -33.06
N ALA A 1161 8.99 -17.59 -33.15
CA ALA A 1161 8.34 -18.48 -34.10
C ALA A 1161 6.82 -18.61 -33.84
N LYS A 1162 6.33 -18.32 -32.62
CA LYS A 1162 4.91 -18.31 -32.25
C LYS A 1162 4.19 -17.03 -32.70
N VAL A 1163 4.91 -16.00 -33.13
CA VAL A 1163 4.31 -14.74 -33.58
C VAL A 1163 3.58 -14.95 -34.90
N SER A 1164 2.29 -14.63 -34.93
CA SER A 1164 1.46 -14.74 -36.13
C SER A 1164 1.97 -13.81 -37.24
N SER A 1165 1.84 -14.21 -38.49
CA SER A 1165 2.34 -13.45 -39.65
C SER A 1165 1.83 -12.01 -39.70
N PHE A 1166 0.57 -11.78 -39.33
CA PHE A 1166 -0.04 -10.45 -39.30
C PHE A 1166 0.56 -9.52 -38.25
N ALA A 1167 1.15 -10.06 -37.17
CA ALA A 1167 1.65 -9.29 -36.03
C ALA A 1167 3.18 -9.14 -36.00
N LYS A 1168 3.92 -9.84 -36.88
CA LYS A 1168 5.40 -9.83 -36.86
C LYS A 1168 6.00 -8.43 -37.01
N ALA A 1169 5.54 -7.67 -38.00
CA ALA A 1169 6.04 -6.31 -38.24
C ALA A 1169 5.67 -5.38 -37.07
N ALA A 1170 4.45 -5.50 -36.55
CA ALA A 1170 3.97 -4.72 -35.42
C ALA A 1170 4.78 -5.00 -34.15
N LEU A 1171 4.98 -6.26 -33.78
CA LEU A 1171 5.78 -6.64 -32.61
C LEU A 1171 7.24 -6.23 -32.77
N ALA A 1172 7.84 -6.37 -33.95
CA ALA A 1172 9.19 -5.88 -34.21
C ALA A 1172 9.29 -4.38 -33.96
N LEU A 1173 8.32 -3.59 -34.46
CA LEU A 1173 8.27 -2.15 -34.23
C LEU A 1173 8.08 -1.80 -32.75
N MET A 1174 7.17 -2.48 -32.05
CA MET A 1174 6.92 -2.20 -30.64
C MET A 1174 8.14 -2.53 -29.76
N VAL A 1175 8.88 -3.58 -30.09
CA VAL A 1175 10.13 -3.95 -29.40
C VAL A 1175 11.26 -2.96 -29.70
N ASP A 1176 11.44 -2.61 -30.97
CA ASP A 1176 12.47 -1.65 -31.43
C ASP A 1176 12.29 -0.29 -30.76
N GLN A 1177 11.04 0.15 -30.62
CA GLN A 1177 10.68 1.40 -29.95
C GLN A 1177 10.57 1.26 -28.42
N GLN A 1178 10.86 0.08 -27.85
CA GLN A 1178 10.75 -0.24 -26.42
C GLN A 1178 9.36 -0.01 -25.81
N ILE A 1179 8.32 0.03 -26.65
CA ILE A 1179 6.91 0.11 -26.23
C ILE A 1179 6.52 -1.22 -25.57
N ILE A 1180 6.84 -2.34 -26.21
CA ILE A 1180 6.67 -3.68 -25.66
C ILE A 1180 8.05 -4.24 -25.31
N VAL A 1181 8.21 -4.71 -24.08
CA VAL A 1181 9.37 -5.49 -23.64
C VAL A 1181 8.96 -6.95 -23.47
N GLY A 1182 9.92 -7.87 -23.61
CA GLY A 1182 9.70 -9.30 -23.37
C GLY A 1182 9.24 -9.57 -21.94
N VAL A 1183 8.45 -10.62 -21.74
CA VAL A 1183 8.08 -11.09 -20.39
C VAL A 1183 9.30 -11.64 -19.63
N THR A 1184 10.34 -12.02 -20.38
CA THR A 1184 11.72 -12.22 -19.89
C THR A 1184 12.68 -11.67 -20.95
N PRO A 1185 13.99 -11.54 -20.68
CA PRO A 1185 14.97 -11.10 -21.68
C PRO A 1185 14.99 -11.94 -22.97
N THR A 1186 14.50 -13.18 -22.94
CA THR A 1186 14.52 -14.10 -24.08
C THR A 1186 13.14 -14.63 -24.50
N LYS A 1187 12.04 -14.12 -23.93
CA LYS A 1187 10.67 -14.55 -24.24
C LYS A 1187 9.71 -13.36 -24.43
N LEU A 1188 8.95 -13.33 -25.53
CA LEU A 1188 7.93 -12.29 -25.79
C LEU A 1188 6.53 -12.65 -25.29
N ASP A 1189 6.21 -13.93 -25.31
CA ASP A 1189 4.90 -14.54 -25.07
C ASP A 1189 3.76 -13.94 -25.94
N PRO A 1190 3.84 -14.00 -27.28
CA PRO A 1190 2.95 -13.24 -28.16
C PRO A 1190 1.47 -13.64 -28.08
N LEU A 1191 1.17 -14.84 -27.56
CA LEU A 1191 -0.20 -15.38 -27.50
C LEU A 1191 -0.86 -15.17 -26.12
N SER A 1192 -0.13 -14.70 -25.11
CA SER A 1192 -0.72 -14.50 -23.79
C SER A 1192 -1.68 -13.31 -23.80
N ASN A 1193 -2.70 -13.39 -22.96
CA ASN A 1193 -3.56 -12.25 -22.65
C ASN A 1193 -2.77 -11.17 -21.91
N VAL A 1194 -3.23 -9.94 -22.02
CA VAL A 1194 -2.57 -8.75 -21.45
C VAL A 1194 -3.32 -8.29 -20.21
N THR A 1195 -2.60 -8.03 -19.12
CA THR A 1195 -3.22 -7.41 -17.94
C THR A 1195 -3.45 -5.91 -18.14
N LYS A 1196 -4.38 -5.34 -17.39
CA LYS A 1196 -4.70 -3.91 -17.45
C LYS A 1196 -3.47 -3.03 -17.20
N ALA A 1197 -2.61 -3.37 -16.25
CA ALA A 1197 -1.35 -2.65 -16.00
C ALA A 1197 -0.39 -2.71 -17.20
N GLN A 1198 -0.19 -3.88 -17.79
CA GLN A 1198 0.65 -4.04 -18.97
C GLN A 1198 0.12 -3.21 -20.15
N ALA A 1199 -1.20 -3.22 -20.36
CA ALA A 1199 -1.83 -2.42 -21.41
C ALA A 1199 -1.58 -0.92 -21.22
N ILE A 1200 -1.79 -0.39 -20.02
CA ILE A 1200 -1.55 1.05 -19.75
C ILE A 1200 -0.09 1.43 -19.95
N VAL A 1201 0.86 0.67 -19.42
CA VAL A 1201 2.28 0.96 -19.59
C VAL A 1201 2.66 1.03 -21.07
N THR A 1202 2.15 0.10 -21.90
CA THR A 1202 2.42 0.13 -23.35
C THR A 1202 1.81 1.35 -24.03
N VAL A 1203 0.59 1.77 -23.65
CA VAL A 1203 -0.05 2.97 -24.18
C VAL A 1203 0.71 4.23 -23.79
N MET A 1204 1.09 4.38 -22.53
CA MET A 1204 1.81 5.57 -22.04
C MET A 1204 3.20 5.71 -22.66
N ARG A 1205 3.91 4.60 -22.88
CA ARG A 1205 5.18 4.59 -23.64
C ARG A 1205 4.97 5.03 -25.09
N MET A 1206 3.92 4.53 -25.75
CA MET A 1206 3.59 4.95 -27.12
C MET A 1206 3.27 6.46 -27.17
N LEU A 1207 2.48 6.99 -26.24
CA LEU A 1207 2.15 8.42 -26.21
C LEU A 1207 3.39 9.30 -26.06
N ARG A 1208 4.37 8.89 -25.24
CA ARG A 1208 5.66 9.59 -25.12
C ARG A 1208 6.43 9.65 -26.45
N ILE A 1209 6.49 8.54 -27.18
CA ILE A 1209 7.14 8.49 -28.51
C ILE A 1209 6.41 9.40 -29.52
N LEU A 1210 5.07 9.47 -29.44
CA LEU A 1210 4.26 10.34 -30.28
C LEU A 1210 4.28 11.81 -29.84
N ASN A 1211 5.00 12.16 -28.77
CA ASN A 1211 4.96 13.48 -28.13
C ASN A 1211 3.52 13.90 -27.77
N LEU A 1212 2.73 12.97 -27.24
CA LEU A 1212 1.36 13.20 -26.76
C LEU A 1212 1.26 13.11 -25.22
N SER A 1213 2.35 12.69 -24.57
CA SER A 1213 2.54 12.68 -23.11
C SER A 1213 4.03 12.86 -22.80
N ASN A 1214 4.37 13.26 -21.57
CA ASN A 1214 5.74 13.52 -21.11
C ASN A 1214 6.44 12.28 -20.58
#